data_AF-A0A0V1IMK6-F1
#
_entry.id   AF-A0A0V1IMK6-F1
#
_cell.length_a   1.000
_cell.length_b   1.000
_cell.length_c   1.000
_cell.angle_alpha   90.00
_cell.angle_beta   90.00
_cell.angle_gamma   90.00
#
_symmetry.space_group_name_H-M   'P 1'
#
loop_
_entity.id
_entity.type
_entity.pdbx_description
1 polymer ?
#
loop_
_entity_poly.entity_id
_entity_poly.type
_entity_poly.pdbx_seq_one_letter_code
_entity_poly.pdbx_strand_id
1 'polypeptide(L)'
;MNIGTLSLQTRLKSFFTKTSAERLWKGVTSVSNVGRRKGRARSVRKAKDLNRGQILGLGKINTLWPGLNSPVTVGRQVLEPKYLPPDAEREQRLLKLREMTRGSRVKLHPLERGWSGSSLEGRKLGPPACIAEQENSDQFKTIVLETKTVRHMTARLGQVKRISLLAVVGNGNGLAGFAFAKMLDSKSALRKASNMAAKRLRYIERFDNHTIYQDFWAECRSTQIFAQRMPEGYGLHCHRALKSICEVVGIKNLYARVEGNTRCYQSLTKAFFTGLLNQETYQQLADHKRLLVVEFSKERDYFPRVIARPSAGSVRRDSEVEKDEVLDVDDLYGEGRYPYKRPKRKPFWINQAGYLHKLWKEHPKRNMAEVKIRLLADGVMVDDTVASKVLRREQEHRLVVEGEIPLPLGIGLSEHMKFIQPVLGLLNKFRMLAVVRKQTACLRMCSDLFQPDSLFTPKARKVKKTRSRSFSLAKGIESEKLIDQIMDQFSSRISESETVFCLFNPGASDLPLKLFEAGAKKIIILESDIEFVSHWQRFARQNNSRIWTYNFDFGRLNELTVKFFRKNHVYPLHSFLEACAINADPQWTATGEQSATDRDPPVVYIGVLPPFHERSIFLCLLANRMTRQNAFAFGPSEMLAFVSAPKYILLSADDVKLPKMTRYRRLHYHLYFDFQHILTEPISTFYPNISVPKKIQYSSQVEKASLDVNSLYLVRMKPKLKLPIKTDNRNDLSVDHVLSGLSFFHRQLTASPKNTTIEEFLSNLLPGVRPYLESFDHDFSQKLESIPMEQILSMYEKIIDWPGYTECGYKDEVDDWLEMIWTSPSKS
;
A
#
# COMPACT_ATOMS: atom_id res chain seq x y z
N MET A 1 -43.53 11.12 -25.21
CA MET A 1 -42.46 12.12 -25.47
C MET A 1 -43.09 13.50 -25.35
N ASN A 2 -42.85 14.23 -24.26
CA ASN A 2 -43.33 15.62 -24.12
C ASN A 2 -42.20 16.56 -24.56
N ILE A 3 -42.31 17.08 -25.78
CA ILE A 3 -41.46 18.16 -26.27
C ILE A 3 -42.01 19.45 -25.65
N GLY A 4 -41.43 19.88 -24.53
CA GLY A 4 -41.74 21.16 -23.92
C GLY A 4 -41.35 22.29 -24.87
N THR A 5 -42.35 23.06 -25.30
CA THR A 5 -42.20 24.30 -26.05
C THR A 5 -41.44 25.31 -25.19
N LEU A 6 -40.17 25.57 -25.52
CA LEU A 6 -39.42 26.70 -25.01
C LEU A 6 -40.00 27.98 -25.62
N SER A 7 -40.91 28.66 -24.90
CA SER A 7 -41.32 30.01 -25.25
C SER A 7 -40.13 30.96 -25.06
N LEU A 8 -39.54 31.39 -26.17
CA LEU A 8 -38.60 32.51 -26.18
C LEU A 8 -39.38 33.79 -25.85
N GLN A 9 -39.43 34.18 -24.57
CA GLN A 9 -39.88 35.52 -24.18
C GLN A 9 -38.89 36.56 -24.73
N THR A 10 -39.15 37.07 -25.93
CA THR A 10 -38.49 38.27 -26.46
C THR A 10 -39.02 39.49 -25.69
N ARG A 11 -38.29 39.92 -24.66
CA ARG A 11 -38.55 41.22 -24.02
C ARG A 11 -38.35 42.33 -25.05
N LEU A 12 -39.37 43.17 -25.24
CA LEU A 12 -39.25 44.42 -26.00
C LEU A 12 -38.21 45.31 -25.31
N LYS A 13 -37.08 45.57 -25.98
CA LYS A 13 -35.99 46.42 -25.46
C LYS A 13 -36.14 47.82 -26.05
N SER A 14 -36.42 48.82 -25.22
CA SER A 14 -36.36 50.25 -25.57
C SER A 14 -35.11 50.92 -24.98
N PHE A 15 -34.75 52.11 -25.47
CA PHE A 15 -33.64 52.91 -24.93
C PHE A 15 -33.78 53.14 -23.41
N PHE A 16 -34.98 53.51 -22.96
CA PHE A 16 -35.30 53.77 -21.55
C PHE A 16 -35.25 52.53 -20.65
N THR A 17 -35.28 51.32 -21.23
CA THR A 17 -35.18 50.06 -20.47
C THR A 17 -33.74 49.51 -20.38
N LYS A 18 -32.76 50.17 -21.02
CA LYS A 18 -31.34 49.80 -20.89
C LYS A 18 -30.83 50.14 -19.50
N THR A 19 -29.97 49.28 -18.97
CA THR A 19 -29.34 49.48 -17.65
C THR A 19 -27.82 49.42 -17.77
N SER A 20 -27.12 49.98 -16.77
CA SER A 20 -25.66 49.95 -16.67
C SER A 20 -25.11 48.51 -16.74
N ALA A 21 -23.91 48.35 -17.30
CA ALA A 21 -23.22 47.07 -17.34
C ALA A 21 -23.03 46.44 -15.95
N GLU A 22 -22.79 47.23 -14.90
CA GLU A 22 -22.67 46.75 -13.53
C GLU A 22 -23.95 46.06 -13.03
N ARG A 23 -25.11 46.67 -13.28
CA ARG A 23 -26.42 46.10 -12.91
C ARG A 23 -26.70 44.81 -13.68
N LEU A 24 -26.36 44.76 -14.98
CA LEU A 24 -26.48 43.56 -15.81
C LEU A 24 -25.58 42.43 -15.30
N TRP A 25 -24.29 42.72 -15.06
CA TRP A 25 -23.36 41.74 -14.52
C TRP A 25 -23.71 41.32 -13.09
N LYS A 26 -24.23 42.21 -12.25
CA LYS A 26 -24.76 41.86 -10.93
C LYS A 26 -25.91 40.86 -11.08
N GLY A 27 -26.84 41.04 -12.03
CA GLY A 27 -27.89 40.07 -12.30
C GLY A 27 -27.37 38.69 -12.72
N VAL A 28 -26.32 38.64 -13.54
CA VAL A 28 -25.76 37.38 -14.07
C VAL A 28 -24.83 36.66 -13.08
N THR A 29 -24.05 37.42 -12.30
CA THR A 29 -23.02 36.88 -11.39
C THR A 29 -23.51 36.72 -9.96
N SER A 30 -24.53 37.48 -9.55
CA SER A 30 -25.09 37.33 -8.21
C SER A 30 -26.02 36.12 -8.15
N VAL A 31 -26.01 35.48 -7.00
CA VAL A 31 -27.08 34.59 -6.55
C VAL A 31 -27.85 35.32 -5.46
N SER A 32 -29.02 34.81 -5.08
CA SER A 32 -29.77 35.34 -3.95
C SER A 32 -28.86 35.51 -2.71
N ASN A 33 -29.08 36.54 -1.90
CA ASN A 33 -28.27 36.79 -0.70
C ASN A 33 -28.19 35.56 0.21
N VAL A 34 -29.28 34.81 0.29
CA VAL A 34 -29.35 33.52 1.01
C VAL A 34 -28.47 32.46 0.34
N GLY A 35 -28.52 32.33 -0.99
CA GLY A 35 -27.69 31.42 -1.76
C GLY A 35 -26.19 31.72 -1.63
N ARG A 36 -25.80 33.00 -1.63
CA ARG A 36 -24.40 33.44 -1.44
C ARG A 36 -23.90 33.11 -0.05
N ARG A 37 -24.69 33.44 1.00
CA ARG A 37 -24.33 33.19 2.40
C ARG A 37 -24.21 31.70 2.73
N LYS A 38 -25.03 30.84 2.11
CA LYS A 38 -25.08 29.40 2.37
C LYS A 38 -24.30 28.54 1.36
N GLY A 39 -23.59 29.16 0.40
CA GLY A 39 -22.78 28.43 -0.58
C GLY A 39 -23.58 27.53 -1.53
N ARG A 40 -24.80 27.94 -1.90
CA ARG A 40 -25.68 27.15 -2.80
C ARG A 40 -25.28 27.23 -4.27
N ALA A 41 -24.35 28.13 -4.63
CA ALA A 41 -23.86 28.31 -6.00
C ALA A 41 -22.71 27.33 -6.31
N ARG A 42 -22.83 26.56 -7.40
CA ARG A 42 -21.78 25.60 -7.83
C ARG A 42 -20.65 26.26 -8.62
N SER A 43 -20.92 27.33 -9.37
CA SER A 43 -19.92 28.11 -10.11
C SER A 43 -20.52 29.45 -10.55
N VAL A 44 -19.79 30.55 -10.36
CA VAL A 44 -20.22 31.89 -10.80
C VAL A 44 -19.40 32.30 -12.01
N ARG A 45 -20.07 32.73 -13.10
CA ARG A 45 -19.37 33.29 -14.27
C ARG A 45 -18.64 34.56 -13.85
N LYS A 46 -17.39 34.74 -14.30
CA LYS A 46 -16.67 35.99 -14.09
C LYS A 46 -17.25 37.08 -14.98
N ALA A 47 -17.46 38.27 -14.42
CA ALA A 47 -17.85 39.44 -15.20
C ALA A 47 -16.74 39.76 -16.22
N LYS A 48 -17.14 40.04 -17.47
CA LYS A 48 -16.23 40.52 -18.51
C LYS A 48 -16.43 42.02 -18.66
N ASP A 49 -15.35 42.77 -18.50
CA ASP A 49 -15.36 44.19 -18.81
C ASP A 49 -15.39 44.38 -20.33
N LEU A 50 -16.45 45.01 -20.83
CA LEU A 50 -16.67 45.27 -22.26
C LEU A 50 -16.05 46.59 -22.72
N ASN A 51 -15.73 47.48 -21.78
CA ASN A 51 -15.16 48.80 -22.04
C ASN A 51 -13.65 48.72 -22.29
N ARG A 52 -13.00 47.68 -21.77
CA ARG A 52 -11.57 47.45 -21.98
C ARG A 52 -11.26 47.25 -23.47
N GLY A 53 -10.36 48.07 -24.01
CA GLY A 53 -9.96 48.06 -25.42
C GLY A 53 -10.86 48.89 -26.34
N GLN A 54 -11.86 49.61 -25.81
CA GLN A 54 -12.63 50.60 -26.57
C GLN A 54 -11.99 51.97 -26.43
N ILE A 55 -11.86 52.70 -27.55
CA ILE A 55 -11.36 54.08 -27.61
C ILE A 55 -12.55 54.97 -28.00
N LEU A 56 -12.68 56.12 -27.34
CA LEU A 56 -13.71 57.10 -27.63
C LEU A 56 -13.58 57.59 -29.08
N GLY A 57 -14.71 57.77 -29.77
CA GLY A 57 -14.74 58.16 -31.19
C GLY A 57 -14.59 57.01 -32.18
N LEU A 58 -14.23 55.79 -31.78
CA LEU A 58 -14.21 54.62 -32.68
C LEU A 58 -15.55 53.88 -32.65
N GLY A 59 -16.32 53.93 -33.75
CA GLY A 59 -17.62 53.27 -33.93
C GLY A 59 -17.60 52.17 -34.99
N LYS A 60 -18.71 51.44 -35.19
CA LYS A 60 -18.83 50.45 -36.28
C LYS A 60 -18.56 51.08 -37.66
N ILE A 61 -19.05 52.30 -37.82
CA ILE A 61 -18.67 53.18 -38.91
C ILE A 61 -17.30 53.76 -38.55
N ASN A 62 -16.33 53.56 -39.43
CA ASN A 62 -14.98 54.05 -39.24
C ASN A 62 -14.95 55.55 -39.57
N THR A 63 -15.02 56.40 -38.56
CA THR A 63 -15.04 57.86 -38.74
C THR A 63 -13.86 58.47 -38.00
N LEU A 64 -13.15 59.37 -38.66
CA LEU A 64 -12.11 60.20 -38.05
C LEU A 64 -12.78 61.40 -37.38
N TRP A 65 -12.57 61.53 -36.07
CA TRP A 65 -13.07 62.62 -35.23
C TRP A 65 -11.87 63.38 -34.65
N PRO A 66 -11.52 64.55 -35.22
CA PRO A 66 -10.45 65.41 -34.71
C PRO A 66 -10.71 65.76 -33.24
N GLY A 67 -9.73 65.52 -32.37
CA GLY A 67 -9.81 65.72 -30.93
C GLY A 67 -10.35 64.54 -30.11
N LEU A 68 -10.87 63.47 -30.75
CA LEU A 68 -11.32 62.25 -30.06
C LEU A 68 -10.44 61.04 -30.36
N ASN A 69 -10.39 60.62 -31.64
CA ASN A 69 -9.61 59.45 -32.07
C ASN A 69 -8.37 59.82 -32.90
N SER A 70 -8.24 61.10 -33.24
CA SER A 70 -7.15 61.70 -34.00
C SER A 70 -6.82 63.06 -33.40
N PRO A 71 -5.58 63.57 -33.54
CA PRO A 71 -5.25 64.93 -33.10
C PRO A 71 -6.06 65.97 -33.89
N VAL A 72 -6.32 67.13 -33.27
CA VAL A 72 -7.08 68.22 -33.91
C VAL A 72 -6.34 68.79 -35.12
N THR A 73 -5.00 68.82 -35.06
CA THR A 73 -4.11 69.33 -36.11
C THR A 73 -3.07 68.28 -36.47
N VAL A 74 -2.79 68.15 -37.77
CA VAL A 74 -1.63 67.40 -38.27
C VAL A 74 -0.77 68.38 -39.07
N GLY A 75 0.43 68.68 -38.55
CA GLY A 75 1.25 69.78 -39.07
C GLY A 75 0.58 71.15 -38.85
N ARG A 76 0.40 71.94 -39.91
CA ARG A 76 -0.30 73.25 -39.88
C ARG A 76 -1.78 73.18 -40.24
N GLN A 77 -2.30 71.99 -40.58
CA GLN A 77 -3.66 71.83 -41.07
C GLN A 77 -4.59 71.31 -39.97
N VAL A 78 -5.72 71.99 -39.78
CA VAL A 78 -6.82 71.52 -38.93
C VAL A 78 -7.54 70.39 -39.67
N LEU A 79 -7.72 69.24 -39.00
CA LEU A 79 -8.45 68.12 -39.58
C LEU A 79 -9.95 68.33 -39.43
N GLU A 80 -10.71 67.88 -40.43
CA GLU A 80 -12.18 67.85 -40.41
C GLU A 80 -12.69 66.41 -40.19
N PRO A 81 -13.91 66.24 -39.63
CA PRO A 81 -14.51 64.92 -39.49
C PRO A 81 -14.71 64.22 -40.84
N LYS A 82 -14.20 63.00 -40.99
CA LYS A 82 -14.24 62.27 -42.26
C LYS A 82 -14.55 60.79 -42.08
N TYR A 83 -15.36 60.22 -42.97
CA TYR A 83 -15.57 58.77 -43.05
C TYR A 83 -14.35 58.10 -43.70
N LEU A 84 -13.82 57.10 -43.01
CA LEU A 84 -12.73 56.25 -43.49
C LEU A 84 -13.31 54.93 -44.03
N PRO A 85 -12.55 54.20 -44.87
CA PRO A 85 -12.93 52.86 -45.30
C PRO A 85 -13.23 51.92 -44.11
N PRO A 86 -14.16 50.97 -44.26
CA PRO A 86 -14.46 50.00 -43.22
C PRO A 86 -13.21 49.17 -42.84
N ASP A 87 -12.89 49.12 -41.55
CA ASP A 87 -11.79 48.32 -41.02
C ASP A 87 -12.32 46.93 -40.62
N ALA A 88 -12.11 45.94 -41.50
CA ALA A 88 -12.56 44.56 -41.30
C ALA A 88 -11.82 43.84 -40.15
N GLU A 89 -10.59 44.27 -39.81
CA GLU A 89 -9.75 43.61 -38.80
C GLU A 89 -10.02 44.13 -37.38
N ARG A 90 -10.73 45.25 -37.24
CA ARG A 90 -11.02 45.87 -35.94
C ARG A 90 -11.72 44.92 -34.97
N GLU A 91 -12.75 44.21 -35.43
CA GLU A 91 -13.49 43.28 -34.57
C GLU A 91 -12.61 42.13 -34.12
N GLN A 92 -11.74 41.63 -35.01
CA GLN A 92 -10.78 40.57 -34.69
C GLN A 92 -9.75 41.03 -33.66
N ARG A 93 -9.22 42.26 -33.77
CA ARG A 93 -8.30 42.85 -32.79
C ARG A 93 -8.96 43.02 -31.42
N LEU A 94 -10.20 43.50 -31.37
CA LEU A 94 -10.98 43.61 -30.13
C LEU A 94 -11.25 42.24 -29.51
N LEU A 95 -11.61 41.24 -30.32
CA LEU A 95 -11.80 39.87 -29.87
C LEU A 95 -10.49 39.30 -29.30
N LYS A 96 -9.37 39.45 -30.00
CA LYS A 96 -8.04 39.00 -29.55
C LYS A 96 -7.66 39.60 -28.19
N LEU A 97 -7.82 40.91 -28.00
CA LEU A 97 -7.59 41.58 -26.71
C LEU A 97 -8.49 41.02 -25.59
N ARG A 98 -9.76 40.76 -25.90
CA ARG A 98 -10.72 40.16 -24.96
C ARG A 98 -10.40 38.71 -24.63
N GLU A 99 -9.84 37.96 -25.56
CA GLU A 99 -9.44 36.56 -25.38
C GLU A 99 -8.13 36.42 -24.60
N MET A 100 -7.14 37.29 -24.84
CA MET A 100 -5.93 37.37 -24.02
C MET A 100 -6.24 37.67 -22.55
N THR A 101 -7.36 38.36 -22.29
CA THR A 101 -7.84 38.67 -20.95
C THR A 101 -8.60 37.51 -20.28
N ARG A 102 -8.82 36.39 -20.97
CA ARG A 102 -9.28 35.15 -20.32
C ARG A 102 -8.16 34.71 -19.37
N GLY A 103 -8.25 35.14 -18.11
CA GLY A 103 -7.31 34.73 -17.07
C GLY A 103 -7.31 33.21 -16.94
N SER A 104 -6.39 32.56 -17.65
CA SER A 104 -6.02 31.18 -17.46
C SER A 104 -5.67 31.01 -15.99
N ARG A 105 -6.08 29.89 -15.37
CA ARG A 105 -5.61 29.59 -14.03
C ARG A 105 -4.09 29.45 -14.13
N VAL A 106 -3.34 30.39 -13.56
CA VAL A 106 -1.88 30.33 -13.49
C VAL A 106 -1.53 28.99 -12.84
N LYS A 107 -1.00 28.06 -13.62
CA LYS A 107 -0.45 26.81 -13.10
C LYS A 107 0.82 27.20 -12.36
N LEU A 108 0.89 26.91 -11.07
CA LEU A 108 2.11 27.11 -10.31
C LEU A 108 3.21 26.23 -10.89
N HIS A 109 4.42 26.76 -10.95
CA HIS A 109 5.59 25.98 -11.36
C HIS A 109 5.79 24.81 -10.36
N PRO A 110 6.18 23.60 -10.81
CA PRO A 110 6.38 22.46 -9.92
C PRO A 110 7.32 22.72 -8.73
N LEU A 111 8.32 23.58 -8.90
CA LEU A 111 9.26 23.96 -7.82
C LEU A 111 8.65 24.89 -6.76
N GLU A 112 7.60 25.65 -7.11
CA GLU A 112 6.89 26.53 -6.17
C GLU A 112 5.73 25.85 -5.45
N ARG A 113 5.43 24.61 -5.84
CA ARG A 113 4.35 23.83 -5.26
C ARG A 113 4.76 23.34 -3.87
N GLY A 114 3.79 23.33 -2.96
CA GLY A 114 3.94 22.70 -1.65
C GLY A 114 3.82 21.17 -1.71
N TRP A 115 3.23 20.55 -0.69
CA TRP A 115 3.14 19.08 -0.62
C TRP A 115 2.21 18.46 -1.67
N SER A 116 1.13 19.14 -2.07
CA SER A 116 0.13 18.57 -2.98
C SER A 116 -0.63 19.60 -3.81
N GLY A 117 -0.91 19.25 -5.07
CA GLY A 117 -1.61 20.03 -6.09
C GLY A 117 -1.37 21.55 -6.04
N SER A 118 -2.48 22.28 -5.94
CA SER A 118 -2.50 23.73 -5.74
C SER A 118 -2.68 24.10 -4.25
N SER A 119 -2.40 23.19 -3.32
CA SER A 119 -2.54 23.45 -1.89
C SER A 119 -1.50 24.46 -1.42
N LEU A 120 -1.88 25.30 -0.45
CA LEU A 120 -0.95 26.21 0.23
C LEU A 120 0.00 25.47 1.18
N GLU A 121 -0.35 24.25 1.57
CA GLU A 121 0.41 23.45 2.55
C GLU A 121 1.79 23.08 2.02
N GLY A 122 2.83 23.40 2.78
CA GLY A 122 4.23 23.21 2.41
C GLY A 122 4.78 24.25 1.42
N ARG A 123 3.98 25.23 0.98
CA ARG A 123 4.48 26.30 0.09
C ARG A 123 5.35 27.27 0.88
N LYS A 124 6.53 27.59 0.33
CA LYS A 124 7.43 28.62 0.85
C LYS A 124 6.92 29.99 0.40
N LEU A 125 6.50 30.79 1.37
CA LEU A 125 6.03 32.15 1.17
C LEU A 125 7.07 33.12 1.73
N GLY A 126 7.03 34.37 1.26
CA GLY A 126 7.92 35.42 1.72
C GLY A 126 7.72 35.83 3.19
N PRO A 127 8.39 36.90 3.62
CA PRO A 127 8.31 37.37 5.00
C PRO A 127 6.89 37.75 5.40
N PRO A 128 6.55 37.62 6.69
CA PRO A 128 5.27 38.09 7.21
C PRO A 128 5.20 39.62 7.03
N ALA A 129 4.00 40.12 6.73
CA ALA A 129 3.79 41.54 6.44
C ALA A 129 4.18 42.48 7.59
N CYS A 130 4.32 42.00 8.83
CA CYS A 130 4.78 42.82 9.96
C CYS A 130 6.30 42.97 10.06
N ILE A 131 7.08 42.12 9.38
CA ILE A 131 8.55 42.20 9.34
C ILE A 131 9.04 42.72 7.98
N ALA A 132 8.18 42.73 6.96
CA ALA A 132 8.55 43.04 5.57
C ALA A 132 9.23 44.41 5.35
N GLU A 133 9.09 45.37 6.27
CA GLU A 133 9.72 46.70 6.19
C GLU A 133 11.07 46.79 6.92
N GLN A 134 11.50 45.72 7.60
CA GLN A 134 12.77 45.68 8.35
C GLN A 134 13.92 45.18 7.46
N GLU A 135 15.14 45.68 7.68
CA GLU A 135 16.33 45.39 6.84
C GLU A 135 16.67 43.89 6.71
N ASN A 136 16.30 43.06 7.69
CA ASN A 136 16.54 41.61 7.68
C ASN A 136 15.33 40.76 7.25
N SER A 137 14.33 41.36 6.59
CA SER A 137 13.08 40.69 6.23
C SER A 137 13.28 39.49 5.30
N ASP A 138 14.25 39.56 4.40
CA ASP A 138 14.40 38.58 3.30
C ASP A 138 14.83 37.19 3.79
N GLN A 139 15.43 37.14 4.97
CA GLN A 139 15.80 35.87 5.61
C GLN A 139 14.57 35.12 6.12
N PHE A 140 13.50 35.82 6.48
CA PHE A 140 12.30 35.21 7.05
C PHE A 140 11.44 34.55 5.99
N LYS A 141 11.20 33.26 6.17
CA LYS A 141 10.33 32.45 5.33
C LYS A 141 9.10 32.04 6.12
N THR A 142 7.95 32.13 5.47
CA THR A 142 6.68 31.66 6.02
C THR A 142 6.27 30.36 5.33
N ILE A 143 6.02 29.29 6.09
CA ILE A 143 5.48 28.03 5.55
C ILE A 143 4.15 27.70 6.22
N VAL A 144 3.15 27.36 5.42
CA VAL A 144 1.85 26.89 5.91
C VAL A 144 1.90 25.39 6.15
N LEU A 145 1.63 24.93 7.37
CA LEU A 145 1.62 23.50 7.70
C LEU A 145 0.26 22.85 7.48
N GLU A 146 -0.83 23.56 7.77
CA GLU A 146 -2.18 22.99 7.70
C GLU A 146 -3.20 24.07 7.36
N THR A 147 -4.11 23.76 6.42
CA THR A 147 -5.29 24.58 6.12
C THR A 147 -6.56 23.76 6.22
N LYS A 148 -7.37 24.02 7.25
CA LYS A 148 -8.63 23.32 7.52
C LYS A 148 -9.84 24.24 7.37
N THR A 149 -10.87 23.76 6.69
CA THR A 149 -12.20 24.40 6.75
C THR A 149 -12.95 23.91 7.98
N VAL A 150 -13.25 24.82 8.91
CA VAL A 150 -14.01 24.55 10.14
C VAL A 150 -15.39 25.20 10.01
N ARG A 151 -16.41 24.61 10.63
CA ARG A 151 -17.77 25.14 10.63
C ARG A 151 -18.29 25.21 12.06
N HIS A 152 -19.02 26.27 12.39
CA HIS A 152 -19.69 26.43 13.69
C HIS A 152 -21.14 26.87 13.46
N MET A 153 -22.03 26.53 14.39
CA MET A 153 -23.45 26.88 14.32
C MET A 153 -23.68 28.25 14.95
N THR A 154 -24.49 29.08 14.30
CA THR A 154 -24.85 30.43 14.77
C THR A 154 -26.36 30.59 14.66
N ALA A 155 -27.01 31.23 15.64
CA ALA A 155 -28.47 31.34 15.66
C ALA A 155 -29.06 31.98 14.39
N ARG A 156 -28.45 33.05 13.88
CA ARG A 156 -28.97 33.80 12.70
C ARG A 156 -28.57 33.18 11.36
N LEU A 157 -27.33 32.73 11.23
CA LEU A 157 -26.75 32.32 9.95
C LEU A 157 -26.75 30.81 9.74
N GLY A 158 -27.07 30.04 10.79
CA GLY A 158 -26.86 28.60 10.82
C GLY A 158 -25.38 28.27 10.76
N GLN A 159 -25.00 27.36 9.87
CA GLN A 159 -23.63 26.86 9.75
C GLN A 159 -22.72 27.89 9.06
N VAL A 160 -21.81 28.50 9.83
CA VAL A 160 -20.83 29.47 9.33
C VAL A 160 -19.47 28.82 9.15
N LYS A 161 -18.96 28.90 7.92
CA LYS A 161 -17.63 28.42 7.52
C LYS A 161 -16.55 29.41 8.00
N ARG A 162 -15.46 28.88 8.56
CA ARG A 162 -14.19 29.58 8.80
C ARG A 162 -13.03 28.72 8.30
N ILE A 163 -11.91 29.34 8.00
CA ILE A 163 -10.67 28.69 7.62
C ILE A 163 -9.71 28.81 8.80
N SER A 164 -9.29 27.66 9.32
CA SER A 164 -8.25 27.51 10.32
C SER A 164 -6.93 27.23 9.60
N LEU A 165 -5.91 28.03 9.87
CA LEU A 165 -4.61 27.92 9.22
C LEU A 165 -3.51 27.92 10.28
N LEU A 166 -2.57 26.99 10.17
CA LEU A 166 -1.35 26.90 10.98
C LEU A 166 -0.15 27.27 10.12
N ALA A 167 0.60 28.29 10.54
CA ALA A 167 1.78 28.78 9.86
C ALA A 167 3.01 28.75 10.79
N VAL A 168 4.17 28.58 10.18
CA VAL A 168 5.50 28.64 10.83
C VAL A 168 6.31 29.71 10.10
N VAL A 169 7.04 30.51 10.85
CA VAL A 169 7.90 31.60 10.37
C VAL A 169 9.27 31.42 11.00
N GLY A 170 10.33 31.73 10.27
CA GLY A 170 11.69 31.71 10.79
C GLY A 170 12.73 32.06 9.74
N ASN A 171 13.96 32.29 10.21
CA ASN A 171 15.05 32.86 9.42
C ASN A 171 16.09 31.84 8.93
N GLY A 172 15.92 30.55 9.23
CA GLY A 172 16.92 29.51 8.92
C GLY A 172 18.17 29.55 9.81
N ASN A 173 18.22 30.45 10.80
CA ASN A 173 19.34 30.67 11.71
C ASN A 173 18.93 30.50 13.18
N GLY A 174 18.14 29.46 13.46
CA GLY A 174 17.68 29.11 14.81
C GLY A 174 16.45 29.89 15.30
N LEU A 175 16.11 31.05 14.73
CA LEU A 175 14.88 31.77 15.11
C LEU A 175 13.68 31.23 14.34
N ALA A 176 12.74 30.62 15.06
CA ALA A 176 11.49 30.16 14.48
C ALA A 176 10.31 30.30 15.45
N GLY A 177 9.12 30.39 14.90
CA GLY A 177 7.88 30.54 15.66
C GLY A 177 6.70 30.02 14.85
N PHE A 178 5.63 29.62 15.54
CA PHE A 178 4.43 29.13 14.89
C PHE A 178 3.17 29.72 15.54
N ALA A 179 2.13 29.85 14.73
CA ALA A 179 0.83 30.29 15.21
C ALA A 179 -0.29 29.74 14.35
N PHE A 180 -1.47 29.59 14.95
CA PHE A 180 -2.68 29.24 14.25
C PHE A 180 -3.68 30.40 14.30
N ALA A 181 -4.42 30.62 13.22
CA ALA A 181 -5.47 31.62 13.14
C ALA A 181 -6.72 31.07 12.47
N LYS A 182 -7.89 31.58 12.87
CA LYS A 182 -9.19 31.24 12.27
C LYS A 182 -9.84 32.50 11.72
N MET A 183 -10.03 32.58 10.41
CA MET A 183 -10.67 33.72 9.74
C MET A 183 -11.72 33.24 8.72
N LEU A 184 -12.45 34.17 8.08
CA LEU A 184 -13.42 33.82 7.03
C LEU A 184 -12.69 33.36 5.74
N ASP A 185 -11.65 34.11 5.35
CA ASP A 185 -10.90 33.90 4.12
C ASP A 185 -9.50 33.38 4.37
N SER A 186 -9.00 32.54 3.44
CA SER A 186 -7.69 31.91 3.55
C SER A 186 -6.55 32.93 3.58
N LYS A 187 -6.59 33.96 2.73
CA LYS A 187 -5.56 35.03 2.71
C LYS A 187 -5.52 35.82 4.02
N SER A 188 -6.68 36.14 4.57
CA SER A 188 -6.78 36.83 5.87
C SER A 188 -6.28 35.95 7.02
N ALA A 189 -6.58 34.65 6.99
CA ALA A 189 -6.08 33.68 7.96
C ALA A 189 -4.55 33.57 7.90
N LEU A 190 -3.99 33.51 6.68
CA LEU A 190 -2.55 33.48 6.45
C LEU A 190 -1.85 34.73 7.01
N ARG A 191 -2.31 35.93 6.65
CA ARG A 191 -1.73 37.19 7.15
C ARG A 191 -1.74 37.23 8.68
N LYS A 192 -2.86 36.86 9.30
CA LYS A 192 -3.00 36.84 10.76
C LYS A 192 -2.10 35.78 11.41
N ALA A 193 -2.07 34.55 10.89
CA ALA A 193 -1.23 33.48 11.42
C ALA A 193 0.26 33.82 11.32
N SER A 194 0.70 34.34 10.16
CA SER A 194 2.10 34.70 9.91
C SER A 194 2.56 35.82 10.84
N ASN A 195 1.76 36.88 10.98
CA ASN A 195 2.07 37.99 11.88
C ASN A 195 2.06 37.56 13.36
N MET A 196 1.20 36.62 13.75
CA MET A 196 1.21 36.06 15.11
C MET A 196 2.42 35.15 15.35
N ALA A 197 2.86 34.38 14.35
CA ALA A 197 4.03 33.53 14.44
C ALA A 197 5.31 34.36 14.58
N ALA A 198 5.42 35.45 13.81
CA ALA A 198 6.50 36.43 13.89
C ALA A 198 6.64 37.07 15.28
N LYS A 199 5.52 37.30 15.99
CA LYS A 199 5.53 37.80 17.37
C LYS A 199 5.92 36.76 18.42
N ARG A 200 5.99 35.48 18.04
CA ARG A 200 6.24 34.33 18.94
C ARG A 200 7.46 33.54 18.50
N LEU A 201 8.48 34.23 17.97
CA LEU A 201 9.75 33.62 17.63
C LEU A 201 10.47 33.18 18.91
N ARG A 202 11.08 31.99 18.84
CA ARG A 202 11.97 31.45 19.86
C ARG A 202 13.28 31.08 19.18
N TYR A 203 14.38 31.26 19.89
CA TYR A 203 15.68 30.79 19.45
C TYR A 203 15.82 29.31 19.79
N ILE A 204 16.18 28.52 18.78
CA ILE A 204 16.43 27.09 18.87
C ILE A 204 17.91 26.88 18.61
N GLU A 205 18.59 26.33 19.61
CA GLU A 205 20.00 26.01 19.51
C GLU A 205 20.22 24.84 18.54
N ARG A 206 21.37 24.85 17.88
CA ARG A 206 21.72 23.84 16.88
C ARG A 206 23.16 23.44 17.10
N PHE A 207 23.42 22.14 17.16
CA PHE A 207 24.78 21.64 17.18
C PHE A 207 25.39 21.76 15.79
N ASP A 208 26.55 22.41 15.74
CA ASP A 208 27.33 22.70 14.53
C ASP A 208 26.48 23.29 13.38
N ASN A 209 25.47 24.10 13.75
CA ASN A 209 24.50 24.72 12.84
C ASN A 209 23.74 23.76 11.90
N HIS A 210 23.78 22.44 12.13
CA HIS A 210 23.16 21.46 11.23
C HIS A 210 22.19 20.48 11.91
N THR A 211 22.35 20.17 13.19
CA THR A 211 21.52 19.17 13.92
C THR A 211 21.17 19.62 15.34
N ILE A 212 20.52 18.73 16.11
CA ILE A 212 20.15 18.93 17.52
C ILE A 212 21.28 18.44 18.46
N TYR A 213 21.31 18.90 19.71
CA TYR A 213 22.36 18.51 20.66
C TYR A 213 22.22 17.07 21.15
N GLN A 214 21.01 16.66 21.52
CA GLN A 214 20.74 15.35 22.13
C GLN A 214 19.52 14.70 21.48
N ASP A 215 19.45 13.37 21.55
CA ASP A 215 18.24 12.63 21.23
C ASP A 215 17.17 13.00 22.28
N PHE A 216 15.96 13.30 21.82
CA PHE A 216 14.88 13.68 22.72
C PHE A 216 13.56 13.04 22.35
N TRP A 217 12.77 12.84 23.39
CA TRP A 217 11.37 12.45 23.30
C TRP A 217 10.47 13.61 23.72
N ALA A 218 9.43 13.87 22.93
CA ALA A 218 8.47 14.91 23.25
C ALA A 218 7.04 14.46 22.94
N GLU A 219 6.13 14.76 23.87
CA GLU A 219 4.71 14.45 23.73
C GLU A 219 3.86 15.72 23.82
N CYS A 220 2.82 15.79 23.00
CA CYS A 220 1.76 16.77 23.18
C CYS A 220 0.42 16.10 22.91
N ARG A 221 -0.37 15.86 23.96
CA ARG A 221 -1.58 15.03 23.90
C ARG A 221 -1.21 13.64 23.35
N SER A 222 -2.07 13.01 22.55
CA SER A 222 -1.80 11.69 21.96
C SER A 222 -0.76 11.64 20.82
N THR A 223 0.02 12.70 20.60
CA THR A 223 1.08 12.73 19.58
C THR A 223 2.43 12.68 20.27
N GLN A 224 3.20 11.63 19.98
CA GLN A 224 4.53 11.39 20.53
C GLN A 224 5.56 11.53 19.42
N ILE A 225 6.70 12.16 19.71
CA ILE A 225 7.79 12.37 18.78
C ILE A 225 9.07 11.89 19.42
N PHE A 226 9.80 11.06 18.68
CA PHE A 226 11.17 10.69 19.00
C PHE A 226 12.07 11.29 17.93
N ALA A 227 13.00 12.16 18.33
CA ALA A 227 13.93 12.85 17.47
C ALA A 227 15.36 12.43 17.82
N GLN A 228 16.14 12.12 16.81
CA GLN A 228 17.51 11.64 16.94
C GLN A 228 18.47 12.51 16.12
N ARG A 229 19.60 12.84 16.76
CA ARG A 229 20.75 13.53 16.19
C ARG A 229 21.36 12.69 15.08
N MET A 230 21.71 13.32 13.97
CA MET A 230 22.31 12.64 12.81
C MET A 230 23.50 13.44 12.28
N PRO A 231 24.55 12.76 11.78
CA PRO A 231 25.75 13.40 11.25
C PRO A 231 25.45 14.19 9.96
N GLU A 232 26.45 14.95 9.51
CA GLU A 232 26.37 15.67 8.24
C GLU A 232 26.14 14.73 7.05
N GLY A 233 25.43 15.22 6.03
CA GLY A 233 25.08 14.46 4.83
C GLY A 233 23.88 13.51 4.98
N TYR A 234 23.36 13.26 6.19
CA TYR A 234 22.20 12.37 6.38
C TYR A 234 20.89 12.97 5.83
N GLY A 235 20.70 14.28 5.94
CA GLY A 235 19.49 14.98 5.54
C GLY A 235 18.30 14.81 6.51
N LEU A 236 17.13 15.30 6.09
CA LEU A 236 15.91 15.29 6.91
C LEU A 236 15.03 14.06 6.64
N HIS A 237 15.09 13.09 7.54
CA HIS A 237 14.27 11.88 7.54
C HIS A 237 13.18 11.96 8.61
N CYS A 238 12.14 12.73 8.33
CA CYS A 238 11.05 12.98 9.27
C CYS A 238 9.70 13.19 8.58
N HIS A 239 8.63 13.32 9.37
CA HIS A 239 7.32 13.68 8.85
C HIS A 239 7.36 15.01 8.09
N ARG A 240 6.63 15.13 6.97
CA ARG A 240 6.68 16.30 6.06
C ARG A 240 6.52 17.68 6.73
N ALA A 241 5.71 17.78 7.79
CA ALA A 241 5.60 19.02 8.56
C ALA A 241 6.84 19.33 9.41
N LEU A 242 7.42 18.31 10.03
CA LEU A 242 8.66 18.47 10.79
C LEU A 242 9.80 18.86 9.85
N LYS A 243 9.84 18.30 8.64
CA LYS A 243 10.78 18.70 7.59
C LYS A 243 10.66 20.19 7.27
N SER A 244 9.45 20.68 7.04
CA SER A 244 9.20 22.11 6.80
C SER A 244 9.56 22.99 8.01
N ILE A 245 9.34 22.52 9.24
CA ILE A 245 9.78 23.25 10.44
C ILE A 245 11.30 23.31 10.50
N CYS A 246 12.00 22.17 10.30
CA CYS A 246 13.45 22.09 10.30
C CYS A 246 14.08 23.02 9.26
N GLU A 247 13.49 23.11 8.05
CA GLU A 247 13.94 24.05 7.01
C GLU A 247 13.84 25.52 7.46
N VAL A 248 12.83 25.87 8.25
CA VAL A 248 12.61 27.24 8.75
C VAL A 248 13.48 27.55 9.97
N VAL A 249 13.77 26.54 10.80
CA VAL A 249 14.71 26.64 11.93
C VAL A 249 16.16 26.67 11.43
N GLY A 250 16.45 25.96 10.33
CA GLY A 250 17.81 25.75 9.82
C GLY A 250 18.48 24.48 10.34
N ILE A 251 17.70 23.43 10.65
CA ILE A 251 18.21 22.09 10.92
C ILE A 251 18.28 21.34 9.59
N LYS A 252 19.46 20.81 9.25
CA LYS A 252 19.74 20.13 7.97
C LYS A 252 19.66 18.61 8.11
N ASN A 253 20.09 18.07 9.25
CA ASN A 253 20.22 16.63 9.47
C ASN A 253 19.45 16.21 10.72
N LEU A 254 18.44 15.34 10.54
CA LEU A 254 17.59 14.87 11.63
C LEU A 254 16.84 13.60 11.24
N TYR A 255 16.78 12.62 12.14
CA TYR A 255 15.79 11.56 12.10
C TYR A 255 14.67 11.88 13.10
N ALA A 256 13.42 11.87 12.67
CA ALA A 256 12.31 12.01 13.61
C ALA A 256 11.13 11.13 13.26
N ARG A 257 10.71 10.32 14.23
CA ARG A 257 9.57 9.42 14.13
C ARG A 257 8.42 9.94 14.98
N VAL A 258 7.24 9.96 14.39
CA VAL A 258 6.00 10.38 15.05
C VAL A 258 5.15 9.14 15.31
N GLU A 259 4.72 8.97 16.56
CA GLU A 259 3.82 7.91 16.99
C GLU A 259 2.51 8.48 17.56
N GLY A 260 1.48 7.63 17.66
CA GLY A 260 0.14 8.04 18.08
C GLY A 260 -0.63 8.80 16.99
N ASN A 261 -1.19 9.97 17.33
CA ASN A 261 -2.01 10.75 16.41
C ASN A 261 -1.18 11.64 15.45
N THR A 262 -0.90 11.11 14.26
CA THR A 262 -0.11 11.81 13.23
C THR A 262 -0.90 12.86 12.43
N ARG A 263 -2.24 12.92 12.57
CA ARG A 263 -3.09 13.83 11.77
C ARG A 263 -3.26 15.22 12.40
N CYS A 264 -2.90 15.38 13.67
CA CYS A 264 -3.04 16.65 14.38
C CYS A 264 -1.77 17.50 14.28
N TYR A 265 -1.66 18.33 13.23
CA TYR A 265 -0.48 19.18 13.01
C TYR A 265 -0.24 20.18 14.15
N GLN A 266 -1.28 20.61 14.86
CA GLN A 266 -1.12 21.50 16.01
C GLN A 266 -0.39 20.83 17.18
N SER A 267 -0.79 19.62 17.56
CA SER A 267 -0.12 18.85 18.61
C SER A 267 1.29 18.46 18.19
N LEU A 268 1.44 18.01 16.93
CA LEU A 268 2.73 17.67 16.34
C LEU A 268 3.73 18.83 16.43
N THR A 269 3.32 20.02 15.99
CA THR A 269 4.18 21.21 16.00
C THR A 269 4.55 21.62 17.43
N LYS A 270 3.58 21.59 18.35
CA LYS A 270 3.82 21.91 19.76
C LYS A 270 4.82 20.96 20.41
N ALA A 271 4.59 19.65 20.29
CA ALA A 271 5.51 18.64 20.83
C ALA A 271 6.94 18.86 20.31
N PHE A 272 7.07 19.08 19.00
CA PHE A 272 8.39 19.26 18.40
C PHE A 272 9.10 20.53 18.87
N PHE A 273 8.41 21.67 18.93
CA PHE A 273 9.00 22.91 19.47
C PHE A 273 9.32 22.78 20.96
N THR A 274 8.50 22.08 21.76
CA THR A 274 8.81 21.81 23.17
C THR A 274 10.08 20.99 23.32
N GLY A 275 10.25 19.92 22.53
CA GLY A 275 11.48 19.13 22.55
C GLY A 275 12.73 19.91 22.13
N LEU A 276 12.62 20.72 21.05
CA LEU A 276 13.72 21.57 20.60
C LEU A 276 14.11 22.68 21.59
N LEU A 277 13.18 23.16 22.41
CA LEU A 277 13.47 24.19 23.41
C LEU A 277 14.01 23.62 24.72
N ASN A 278 13.77 22.34 24.98
CA ASN A 278 14.21 21.66 26.20
C ASN A 278 15.57 20.97 26.04
N GLN A 279 16.24 21.12 24.90
CA GLN A 279 17.58 20.56 24.71
C GLN A 279 18.60 21.29 25.58
N GLU A 280 19.59 20.57 26.08
CA GLU A 280 20.71 21.12 26.82
C GLU A 280 21.92 21.23 25.88
N THR A 281 22.64 22.36 25.92
CA THR A 281 23.90 22.48 25.19
C THR A 281 25.00 21.65 25.85
N TYR A 282 26.01 21.26 25.09
CA TYR A 282 27.18 20.61 25.70
C TYR A 282 27.93 21.49 26.69
N GLN A 283 27.83 22.82 26.56
CA GLN A 283 28.42 23.74 27.52
C GLN A 283 27.67 23.68 28.85
N GLN A 284 26.34 23.74 28.82
CA GLN A 284 25.49 23.57 30.00
C GLN A 284 25.71 22.20 30.65
N LEU A 285 25.81 21.14 29.84
CA LEU A 285 26.10 19.79 30.34
C LEU A 285 27.46 19.71 31.03
N ALA A 286 28.51 20.28 30.44
CA ALA A 286 29.85 20.33 31.02
C ALA A 286 29.85 21.09 32.35
N ASP A 287 29.11 22.21 32.43
CA ASP A 287 28.98 23.02 33.65
C ASP A 287 28.21 22.28 34.75
N HIS A 288 27.12 21.61 34.39
CA HIS A 288 26.29 20.85 35.31
C HIS A 288 27.04 19.64 35.90
N LYS A 289 27.69 18.84 35.05
CA LYS A 289 28.43 17.64 35.47
C LYS A 289 29.83 17.93 35.98
N ARG A 290 30.39 19.12 35.70
CA ARG A 290 31.79 19.50 35.95
C ARG A 290 32.78 18.51 35.31
N LEU A 291 32.47 18.05 34.10
CA LEU A 291 33.24 17.09 33.33
C LEU A 291 33.48 17.61 31.90
N LEU A 292 34.48 17.04 31.24
CA LEU A 292 34.76 17.33 29.84
C LEU A 292 33.79 16.55 28.95
N VAL A 293 33.16 17.22 27.98
CA VAL A 293 32.33 16.54 26.97
C VAL A 293 33.21 16.18 25.79
N VAL A 294 33.36 14.88 25.53
CA VAL A 294 34.27 14.33 24.51
C VAL A 294 33.47 13.64 23.41
N GLU A 295 33.80 13.97 22.16
CA GLU A 295 33.27 13.32 20.97
C GLU A 295 34.19 12.19 20.51
N PHE A 296 33.60 11.02 20.25
CA PHE A 296 34.26 9.90 19.61
C PHE A 296 33.65 9.65 18.23
N SER A 297 34.29 10.17 17.18
CA SER A 297 33.82 10.01 15.81
C SER A 297 34.54 8.87 15.09
N LYS A 298 33.77 8.01 14.43
CA LYS A 298 34.29 6.94 13.58
C LYS A 298 35.11 7.46 12.41
N GLU A 299 34.80 8.66 11.90
CA GLU A 299 35.52 9.28 10.77
C GLU A 299 36.94 9.70 11.14
N ARG A 300 37.21 9.87 12.44
CA ARG A 300 38.50 10.23 12.99
C ARG A 300 39.14 9.07 13.75
N ASP A 301 38.79 7.84 13.37
CA ASP A 301 39.26 6.62 14.04
C ASP A 301 39.07 6.63 15.56
N TYR A 302 37.94 7.20 16.02
CA TYR A 302 37.60 7.37 17.42
C TYR A 302 38.60 8.22 18.23
N PHE A 303 39.34 9.11 17.57
CA PHE A 303 40.19 10.08 18.24
C PHE A 303 39.35 11.02 19.13
N PRO A 304 39.67 11.13 20.44
CA PRO A 304 38.87 11.92 21.38
C PRO A 304 38.98 13.41 21.07
N ARG A 305 37.85 14.07 20.79
CA ARG A 305 37.77 15.53 20.63
C ARG A 305 36.98 16.14 21.77
N VAL A 306 37.61 17.03 22.54
CA VAL A 306 36.90 17.80 23.56
C VAL A 306 36.01 18.84 22.85
N ILE A 307 34.68 18.72 23.01
CA ILE A 307 33.71 19.69 22.48
C ILE A 307 33.52 20.84 23.45
N ALA A 308 33.33 20.53 24.74
CA ALA A 308 33.02 21.52 25.77
C ALA A 308 33.84 21.26 27.04
N ARG A 309 34.16 22.35 27.74
CA ARG A 309 34.87 22.36 29.02
C ARG A 309 34.03 23.14 30.02
N PRO A 310 34.02 22.78 31.32
CA PRO A 310 33.31 23.55 32.32
C PRO A 310 33.87 24.97 32.39
N SER A 311 32.98 25.96 32.36
CA SER A 311 33.24 27.39 32.40
C SER A 311 34.00 27.80 33.67
N ALA A 312 33.73 27.11 34.79
CA ALA A 312 34.41 27.31 36.08
C ALA A 312 35.83 26.72 36.13
N GLY A 313 36.28 26.02 35.08
CA GLY A 313 37.63 25.46 34.94
C GLY A 313 37.95 24.25 35.82
N SER A 314 37.15 23.95 36.85
CA SER A 314 37.31 22.76 37.69
C SER A 314 36.65 21.54 37.05
N VAL A 315 37.45 20.52 36.75
CA VAL A 315 37.01 19.21 36.25
C VAL A 315 37.09 18.21 37.40
N ARG A 316 36.01 17.46 37.63
CA ARG A 316 35.98 16.38 38.62
C ARG A 316 37.05 15.34 38.30
N ARG A 317 37.69 14.80 39.34
CA ARG A 317 38.61 13.67 39.22
C ARG A 317 37.83 12.36 39.15
N ASP A 318 38.44 11.29 38.63
CA ASP A 318 37.84 9.96 38.57
C ASP A 318 37.38 9.44 39.94
N SER A 319 38.03 9.87 41.04
CA SER A 319 37.64 9.54 42.41
C SER A 319 36.32 10.19 42.86
N GLU A 320 35.95 11.31 42.25
CA GLU A 320 34.71 12.04 42.55
C GLU A 320 33.54 11.54 41.71
N VAL A 321 33.78 10.73 40.67
CA VAL A 321 32.76 10.16 39.81
C VAL A 321 32.22 8.88 40.44
N GLU A 322 30.92 8.85 40.70
CA GLU A 322 30.27 7.65 41.24
C GLU A 322 30.28 6.53 40.19
N LYS A 323 30.46 5.28 40.62
CA LYS A 323 30.50 4.13 39.71
C LYS A 323 29.19 3.90 38.96
N ASP A 324 28.07 4.31 39.55
CA ASP A 324 26.73 4.14 38.99
C ASP A 324 26.25 5.39 38.21
N GLU A 325 27.10 6.43 38.09
CA GLU A 325 26.76 7.65 37.36
C GLU A 325 26.71 7.38 35.84
N VAL A 326 25.60 7.75 35.19
CA VAL A 326 25.47 7.65 33.73
C VAL A 326 26.30 8.76 33.06
N LEU A 327 27.35 8.35 32.35
CA LEU A 327 28.27 9.26 31.65
C LEU A 327 28.00 9.37 30.14
N ASP A 328 27.36 8.37 29.53
CA ASP A 328 27.00 8.45 28.11
C ASP A 328 25.83 9.43 27.92
N VAL A 329 26.01 10.37 27.00
CA VAL A 329 25.04 11.43 26.69
C VAL A 329 23.74 10.83 26.17
N ASP A 330 23.81 9.77 25.35
CA ASP A 330 22.64 9.14 24.77
C ASP A 330 21.78 8.43 25.84
N ASP A 331 22.43 7.87 26.87
CA ASP A 331 21.77 7.19 27.98
C ASP A 331 21.20 8.19 29.00
N LEU A 332 21.89 9.32 29.22
CA LEU A 332 21.49 10.36 30.17
C LEU A 332 20.08 10.92 29.87
N TYR A 333 19.78 11.14 28.58
CA TYR A 333 18.51 11.70 28.13
C TYR A 333 17.53 10.67 27.57
N GLY A 334 17.96 9.41 27.46
CA GLY A 334 17.17 8.35 26.85
C GLY A 334 15.93 7.95 27.64
N GLU A 335 15.89 8.16 28.96
CA GLU A 335 14.81 7.68 29.86
C GLU A 335 14.43 6.20 29.62
N GLY A 336 15.40 5.36 29.21
CA GLY A 336 15.18 3.96 28.82
C GLY A 336 14.51 3.75 27.45
N ARG A 337 14.40 4.79 26.63
CA ARG A 337 13.76 4.79 25.31
C ARG A 337 14.79 4.98 24.20
N TYR A 338 15.27 3.86 23.68
CA TYR A 338 16.23 3.85 22.58
C TYR A 338 15.54 3.71 21.22
N PRO A 339 16.15 4.26 20.15
CA PRO A 339 15.68 4.01 18.80
C PRO A 339 15.78 2.51 18.50
N TYR A 340 14.66 1.90 18.11
CA TYR A 340 14.64 0.50 17.72
C TYR A 340 15.48 0.28 16.44
N LYS A 341 16.72 -0.20 16.62
CA LYS A 341 17.59 -0.63 15.53
C LYS A 341 17.07 -1.97 15.00
N ARG A 342 16.40 -1.93 13.84
CA ARG A 342 15.96 -3.16 13.16
C ARG A 342 17.20 -4.03 12.88
N PRO A 343 17.18 -5.33 13.22
CA PRO A 343 18.25 -6.22 12.80
C PRO A 343 18.34 -6.20 11.28
N LYS A 344 19.56 -6.12 10.74
CA LYS A 344 19.78 -6.16 9.29
C LYS A 344 19.19 -7.48 8.76
N ARG A 345 18.48 -7.42 7.64
CA ARG A 345 18.00 -8.63 6.98
C ARG A 345 19.20 -9.49 6.63
N LYS A 346 19.18 -10.75 7.07
CA LYS A 346 20.21 -11.70 6.68
C LYS A 346 20.04 -11.96 5.17
N PRO A 347 21.12 -11.85 4.37
CA PRO A 347 21.04 -12.21 2.95
C PRO A 347 20.72 -13.70 2.79
N PHE A 348 20.20 -14.10 1.62
CA PHE A 348 19.75 -15.48 1.41
C PHE A 348 20.90 -16.50 1.51
N TRP A 349 22.12 -16.10 1.13
CA TRP A 349 23.32 -16.96 1.15
C TRP A 349 23.95 -17.15 2.52
N ILE A 350 23.43 -16.52 3.59
CA ILE A 350 24.07 -16.59 4.91
C ILE A 350 24.16 -18.02 5.47
N ASN A 351 23.28 -18.92 5.01
CA ASN A 351 23.23 -20.32 5.41
C ASN A 351 23.77 -21.28 4.32
N GLN A 352 24.28 -20.76 3.20
CA GLN A 352 24.90 -21.61 2.18
C GLN A 352 26.24 -22.15 2.67
N ALA A 353 26.55 -23.40 2.32
CA ALA A 353 27.76 -24.09 2.77
C ALA A 353 29.05 -23.31 2.47
N GLY A 354 29.15 -22.66 1.30
CA GLY A 354 30.31 -21.86 0.93
C GLY A 354 30.53 -20.64 1.84
N TYR A 355 29.45 -19.95 2.24
CA TYR A 355 29.54 -18.80 3.14
C TYR A 355 29.87 -19.22 4.58
N LEU A 356 29.32 -20.33 5.05
CA LEU A 356 29.67 -20.91 6.36
C LEU A 356 31.14 -21.34 6.41
N HIS A 357 31.65 -21.92 5.33
CA HIS A 357 33.07 -22.28 5.22
C HIS A 357 33.98 -21.04 5.22
N LYS A 358 33.58 -19.96 4.53
CA LYS A 358 34.27 -18.66 4.62
C LYS A 358 34.27 -18.12 6.05
N LEU A 359 33.13 -18.12 6.73
CA LEU A 359 33.02 -17.66 8.12
C LEU A 359 33.93 -18.46 9.05
N TRP A 360 34.02 -19.78 8.87
CA TRP A 360 34.92 -20.63 9.65
C TRP A 360 36.39 -20.25 9.44
N LYS A 361 36.80 -19.95 8.20
CA LYS A 361 38.16 -19.43 7.89
C LYS A 361 38.43 -18.05 8.47
N GLU A 362 37.42 -17.18 8.57
CA GLU A 362 37.55 -15.84 9.17
C GLU A 362 37.47 -15.85 10.70
N HIS A 363 36.93 -16.91 11.31
CA HIS A 363 36.71 -17.00 12.76
C HIS A 363 37.98 -16.76 13.61
N PRO A 364 39.17 -17.27 13.26
CA PRO A 364 40.40 -17.01 14.03
C PRO A 364 40.86 -15.54 13.99
N LYS A 365 40.43 -14.76 12.99
CA LYS A 365 40.78 -13.34 12.84
C LYS A 365 39.78 -12.40 13.52
N ARG A 366 38.67 -12.96 14.03
CA ARG A 366 37.64 -12.20 14.71
C ARG A 366 38.25 -11.54 15.96
N ASN A 367 38.05 -10.23 16.09
CA ASN A 367 38.56 -9.38 17.17
C ASN A 367 40.06 -9.05 17.15
N MET A 368 40.86 -9.52 16.18
CA MET A 368 42.29 -9.15 16.11
C MET A 368 42.51 -7.63 16.04
N ALA A 369 41.62 -6.88 15.38
CA ALA A 369 41.72 -5.43 15.30
C ALA A 369 41.48 -4.73 16.65
N GLU A 370 40.45 -5.16 17.39
CA GLU A 370 40.16 -4.63 18.74
C GLU A 370 41.26 -4.98 19.73
N VAL A 371 41.77 -6.22 19.67
CA VAL A 371 42.93 -6.65 20.47
C VAL A 371 44.16 -5.84 20.08
N LYS A 372 44.42 -5.59 18.79
CA LYS A 372 45.52 -4.72 18.35
C LYS A 372 45.38 -3.31 18.90
N ILE A 373 44.19 -2.72 18.83
CA ILE A 373 43.92 -1.38 19.37
C ILE A 373 44.18 -1.33 20.89
N ARG A 374 43.74 -2.36 21.65
CA ARG A 374 44.10 -2.46 23.08
C ARG A 374 45.59 -2.58 23.30
N LEU A 375 46.27 -3.47 22.59
CA LEU A 375 47.71 -3.66 22.74
C LEU A 375 48.53 -2.42 22.35
N LEU A 376 48.03 -1.61 21.39
CA LEU A 376 48.59 -0.29 21.07
C LEU A 376 48.34 0.70 22.22
N ALA A 377 47.14 0.74 22.77
CA ALA A 377 46.79 1.62 23.90
C ALA A 377 47.57 1.27 25.18
N ASP A 378 47.78 -0.03 25.43
CA ASP A 378 48.57 -0.56 26.55
C ASP A 378 50.09 -0.44 26.32
N GLY A 379 50.53 -0.01 25.13
CA GLY A 379 51.94 0.15 24.77
C GLY A 379 52.71 -1.16 24.55
N VAL A 380 52.02 -2.31 24.50
CA VAL A 380 52.61 -3.64 24.28
C VAL A 380 53.00 -3.83 22.80
N MET A 381 52.27 -3.18 21.90
CA MET A 381 52.56 -3.15 20.46
C MET A 381 53.00 -1.74 20.07
N VAL A 382 54.02 -1.64 19.21
CA VAL A 382 54.48 -0.38 18.63
C VAL A 382 53.74 -0.12 17.31
N ASP A 383 53.47 1.14 17.01
CA ASP A 383 52.78 1.53 15.78
C ASP A 383 53.52 1.07 14.52
N ASP A 384 52.78 0.53 13.54
CA ASP A 384 53.35 0.06 12.27
C ASP A 384 53.72 1.26 11.38
N THR A 385 54.88 1.86 11.63
CA THR A 385 55.46 2.89 10.76
C THR A 385 55.74 2.34 9.35
N VAL A 386 55.88 3.22 8.36
CA VAL A 386 56.21 2.81 6.98
C VAL A 386 57.52 1.99 6.95
N ALA A 387 58.50 2.37 7.79
CA ALA A 387 59.78 1.67 7.90
C ALA A 387 59.65 0.24 8.45
N SER A 388 58.83 0.01 9.50
CA SER A 388 58.64 -1.33 10.05
C SER A 388 57.93 -2.27 9.08
N LYS A 389 57.02 -1.74 8.25
CA LYS A 389 56.35 -2.50 7.17
C LYS A 389 57.32 -2.94 6.08
N VAL A 390 58.31 -2.11 5.74
CA VAL A 390 59.34 -2.45 4.75
C VAL A 390 60.25 -3.55 5.27
N LEU A 391 60.77 -3.41 6.49
CA LEU A 391 61.60 -4.44 7.14
C LEU A 391 60.88 -5.79 7.22
N ARG A 392 59.62 -5.79 7.63
CA ARG A 392 58.80 -7.01 7.69
C ARG A 392 58.61 -7.64 6.30
N ARG A 393 58.40 -6.83 5.26
CA ARG A 393 58.30 -7.31 3.87
C ARG A 393 59.60 -7.96 3.39
N GLU A 394 60.74 -7.34 3.67
CA GLU A 394 62.05 -7.90 3.31
C GLU A 394 62.31 -9.22 4.05
N GLN A 395 61.90 -9.29 5.31
CA GLN A 395 62.00 -10.51 6.13
C GLN A 395 61.10 -11.63 5.59
N GLU A 396 59.84 -11.33 5.26
CA GLU A 396 58.91 -12.29 4.63
C GLU A 396 59.41 -12.72 3.24
N HIS A 397 59.93 -11.78 2.43
CA HIS A 397 60.51 -12.11 1.13
C HIS A 397 61.70 -13.05 1.26
N ARG A 398 62.60 -12.80 2.21
CA ARG A 398 63.74 -13.67 2.50
C ARG A 398 63.29 -15.08 2.91
N LEU A 399 62.30 -15.19 3.80
CA LEU A 399 61.76 -16.48 4.25
C LEU A 399 61.06 -17.27 3.12
N VAL A 400 60.47 -16.58 2.14
CA VAL A 400 59.91 -17.20 0.93
C VAL A 400 61.02 -17.71 0.01
N VAL A 401 62.10 -16.94 -0.15
CA VAL A 401 63.28 -17.33 -0.95
C VAL A 401 64.04 -18.49 -0.30
N GLU A 402 64.13 -18.51 1.02
CA GLU A 402 64.71 -19.61 1.82
C GLU A 402 63.82 -20.87 1.86
N GLY A 403 62.59 -20.78 1.34
CA GLY A 403 61.66 -21.91 1.24
C GLY A 403 60.95 -22.27 2.55
N GLU A 404 61.12 -21.48 3.62
CA GLU A 404 60.40 -21.68 4.88
C GLU A 404 58.91 -21.30 4.75
N ILE A 405 58.60 -20.31 3.91
CA ILE A 405 57.24 -19.89 3.59
C ILE A 405 56.91 -20.32 2.15
N PRO A 406 55.88 -21.16 1.93
CA PRO A 406 55.50 -21.58 0.59
C PRO A 406 54.99 -20.39 -0.24
N LEU A 407 55.42 -20.31 -1.50
CA LEU A 407 54.92 -19.31 -2.46
C LEU A 407 53.39 -19.44 -2.60
N PRO A 408 52.62 -18.34 -2.49
CA PRO A 408 51.19 -18.39 -2.70
C PRO A 408 50.92 -18.72 -4.17
N LEU A 409 50.33 -19.89 -4.43
CA LEU A 409 49.79 -20.26 -5.73
C LEU A 409 48.66 -19.29 -6.06
N GLY A 410 48.92 -18.37 -7.00
CA GLY A 410 47.93 -17.39 -7.45
C GLY A 410 46.72 -18.06 -8.12
N ILE A 411 45.57 -17.38 -8.05
CA ILE A 411 44.34 -17.78 -8.73
C ILE A 411 44.60 -17.66 -10.25
N GLY A 412 44.90 -18.77 -10.91
CA GLY A 412 45.11 -18.81 -12.37
C GLY A 412 46.13 -19.83 -12.90
N LEU A 413 46.91 -20.52 -12.05
CA LEU A 413 47.82 -21.56 -12.51
C LEU A 413 47.24 -22.95 -12.23
N SER A 414 46.40 -23.42 -13.16
CA SER A 414 45.90 -24.80 -13.21
C SER A 414 46.95 -25.75 -13.75
N GLU A 415 47.32 -26.74 -12.92
CA GLU A 415 47.70 -28.14 -13.22
C GLU A 415 48.75 -28.52 -14.29
N HIS A 416 49.29 -27.61 -15.11
CA HIS A 416 50.15 -27.98 -16.25
C HIS A 416 51.66 -27.75 -16.10
N MET A 417 52.15 -27.34 -14.94
CA MET A 417 53.60 -27.27 -14.67
C MET A 417 54.05 -28.39 -13.71
N LYS A 418 53.81 -29.64 -14.14
CA LYS A 418 54.41 -30.84 -13.54
C LYS A 418 55.42 -31.47 -14.51
N PHE A 419 56.34 -30.71 -15.10
CA PHE A 419 57.48 -31.31 -15.79
C PHE A 419 58.60 -30.29 -15.90
N ILE A 420 59.59 -30.41 -15.01
CA ILE A 420 61.04 -30.40 -15.27
C ILE A 420 61.70 -30.95 -13.98
N GLN A 421 62.29 -32.13 -14.12
CA GLN A 421 63.00 -33.00 -13.16
C GLN A 421 64.37 -32.43 -12.70
N PRO A 422 65.27 -33.13 -11.94
CA PRO A 422 65.15 -34.37 -11.14
C PRO A 422 65.88 -34.34 -9.75
N VAL A 423 65.56 -35.31 -8.89
CA VAL A 423 66.47 -36.13 -8.04
C VAL A 423 67.53 -35.41 -7.17
N LEU A 424 67.26 -35.26 -5.88
CA LEU A 424 68.10 -35.74 -4.76
C LEU A 424 67.39 -35.47 -3.42
N GLY A 425 67.29 -36.46 -2.53
CA GLY A 425 66.87 -36.21 -1.13
C GLY A 425 65.89 -37.19 -0.50
N LEU A 426 65.71 -38.39 -1.07
CA LEU A 426 65.14 -39.51 -0.34
C LEU A 426 66.25 -40.07 0.58
N LEU A 427 66.31 -39.58 1.82
CA LEU A 427 66.86 -40.23 3.04
C LEU A 427 67.20 -39.16 4.08
N ASN A 428 66.23 -38.77 4.91
CA ASN A 428 66.38 -38.87 6.37
C ASN A 428 65.15 -38.33 7.13
N LYS A 429 64.63 -39.21 7.99
CA LYS A 429 63.76 -38.95 9.16
C LYS A 429 62.30 -38.59 8.82
N PHE A 430 61.36 -39.53 8.76
CA PHE A 430 61.07 -40.54 9.80
C PHE A 430 61.26 -39.97 11.22
N ARG A 431 60.44 -38.98 11.58
CA ARG A 431 59.99 -38.69 12.94
C ARG A 431 58.76 -37.79 12.82
N MET A 432 57.78 -37.98 13.72
CA MET A 432 56.45 -37.34 13.75
C MET A 432 55.34 -38.01 12.92
N LEU A 433 55.35 -39.35 12.87
CA LEU A 433 54.14 -40.15 12.67
C LEU A 433 53.85 -40.93 13.96
N ALA A 434 53.53 -40.19 15.02
CA ALA A 434 52.97 -40.71 16.26
C ALA A 434 52.21 -39.57 16.96
N VAL A 435 50.90 -39.57 16.79
CA VAL A 435 49.80 -39.23 17.73
C VAL A 435 48.58 -38.83 16.88
N VAL A 436 48.06 -39.79 16.12
CA VAL A 436 46.68 -39.76 15.62
C VAL A 436 46.07 -41.12 15.94
N ARG A 437 45.79 -41.33 17.24
CA ARG A 437 44.92 -42.40 17.74
C ARG A 437 44.59 -42.13 19.20
N LYS A 438 43.63 -41.22 19.42
CA LYS A 438 42.66 -41.18 20.54
C LYS A 438 41.87 -39.89 20.44
N GLN A 439 40.73 -39.93 19.74
CA GLN A 439 39.57 -39.07 20.02
C GLN A 439 38.34 -39.54 19.22
N THR A 440 38.03 -40.84 19.31
CA THR A 440 36.70 -41.39 19.00
C THR A 440 35.88 -41.66 20.27
N ALA A 441 36.20 -40.99 21.38
CA ALA A 441 35.52 -41.15 22.67
C ALA A 441 35.03 -39.82 23.29
N CYS A 442 34.88 -38.75 22.50
CA CYS A 442 34.24 -37.49 22.94
C CYS A 442 33.00 -37.11 22.13
N LEU A 443 32.37 -38.08 21.46
CA LEU A 443 31.08 -37.91 20.77
C LEU A 443 29.87 -38.32 21.62
N ARG A 444 30.04 -38.54 22.93
CA ARG A 444 28.94 -38.88 23.85
C ARG A 444 28.96 -38.16 25.22
N MET A 445 29.78 -37.13 25.42
CA MET A 445 29.82 -36.38 26.70
C MET A 445 29.83 -34.85 26.55
N CYS A 446 29.37 -34.32 25.42
CA CYS A 446 29.22 -32.86 25.22
C CYS A 446 27.80 -32.46 24.75
N SER A 447 26.79 -33.31 24.98
CA SER A 447 25.38 -32.95 24.80
C SER A 447 24.76 -32.32 26.05
N ASP A 448 25.39 -32.44 27.22
CA ASP A 448 24.73 -32.17 28.51
C ASP A 448 25.29 -30.94 29.25
N LEU A 449 26.18 -30.15 28.62
CA LEU A 449 26.82 -28.97 29.22
C LEU A 449 26.41 -27.62 28.61
N PHE A 450 25.41 -27.61 27.72
CA PHE A 450 24.76 -26.38 27.27
C PHE A 450 23.25 -26.50 27.50
N GLN A 451 22.84 -26.37 28.76
CA GLN A 451 21.51 -25.84 29.02
C GLN A 451 21.49 -24.39 28.54
N PRO A 452 20.57 -23.99 27.65
CA PRO A 452 20.38 -22.58 27.35
C PRO A 452 19.93 -21.88 28.63
N ASP A 453 20.69 -20.88 29.06
CA ASP A 453 20.34 -19.98 30.15
C ASP A 453 18.87 -19.55 30.02
N SER A 454 18.09 -19.94 31.03
CA SER A 454 16.66 -19.68 31.21
C SER A 454 16.35 -18.22 31.56
N LEU A 455 17.27 -17.28 31.29
CA LEU A 455 17.12 -15.84 31.57
C LEU A 455 16.60 -15.01 30.39
N PHE A 456 16.40 -15.63 29.22
CA PHE A 456 15.74 -14.99 28.08
C PHE A 456 14.67 -15.91 27.46
N THR A 457 13.65 -16.25 28.23
CA THR A 457 12.38 -16.58 27.59
C THR A 457 11.83 -15.28 26.98
N PRO A 458 11.64 -15.19 25.65
CA PRO A 458 10.92 -14.06 25.09
C PRO A 458 9.53 -14.07 25.71
N LYS A 459 9.19 -13.02 26.49
CA LYS A 459 7.81 -12.82 26.96
C LYS A 459 6.87 -13.08 25.79
N ALA A 460 5.88 -13.95 26.01
CA ALA A 460 4.90 -14.34 25.00
C ALA A 460 4.47 -13.10 24.24
N ARG A 461 4.86 -13.04 22.96
CA ARG A 461 4.53 -11.93 22.08
C ARG A 461 3.01 -11.83 22.13
N LYS A 462 2.45 -10.72 22.63
CA LYS A 462 1.01 -10.45 22.49
C LYS A 462 0.74 -10.41 21.00
N VAL A 463 0.34 -11.54 20.42
CA VAL A 463 -0.21 -11.62 19.08
C VAL A 463 -1.38 -10.65 19.14
N LYS A 464 -1.31 -9.55 18.37
CA LYS A 464 -2.49 -8.74 18.14
C LYS A 464 -3.57 -9.71 17.69
N LYS A 465 -4.62 -9.92 18.49
CA LYS A 465 -5.83 -10.64 18.07
C LYS A 465 -6.41 -9.84 16.89
N THR A 466 -5.89 -10.04 15.68
CA THR A 466 -6.69 -9.88 14.48
C THR A 466 -7.84 -10.83 14.69
N ARG A 467 -9.01 -10.30 15.05
CA ARG A 467 -10.24 -11.08 15.23
C ARG A 467 -10.47 -11.87 13.94
N SER A 468 -10.00 -13.11 13.88
CA SER A 468 -10.56 -14.11 12.97
C SER A 468 -12.02 -14.22 13.36
N ARG A 469 -12.91 -13.98 12.41
CA ARG A 469 -14.34 -14.19 12.59
C ARG A 469 -14.65 -15.54 11.96
N SER A 470 -14.14 -16.62 12.55
CA SER A 470 -14.64 -17.95 12.28
C SER A 470 -16.06 -18.05 12.82
N PHE A 471 -16.92 -18.75 12.08
CA PHE A 471 -18.29 -19.01 12.47
C PHE A 471 -18.54 -20.51 12.31
N SER A 472 -19.33 -21.07 13.21
CA SER A 472 -19.75 -22.46 13.24
C SER A 472 -21.24 -22.52 13.55
N LEU A 473 -21.82 -23.72 13.45
CA LEU A 473 -23.12 -23.99 14.05
C LEU A 473 -22.99 -23.94 15.58
N ALA A 474 -23.98 -23.37 16.26
CA ALA A 474 -24.08 -23.43 17.71
C ALA A 474 -24.40 -24.85 18.16
N LYS A 475 -24.12 -25.19 19.43
CA LYS A 475 -24.47 -26.48 20.01
C LYS A 475 -25.87 -26.42 20.63
N GLY A 476 -26.78 -27.31 20.23
CA GLY A 476 -28.14 -27.42 20.79
C GLY A 476 -29.13 -28.22 19.93
N ILE A 477 -30.34 -28.46 20.44
CA ILE A 477 -31.37 -29.33 19.81
C ILE A 477 -31.76 -28.86 18.39
N GLU A 478 -31.86 -27.55 18.17
CA GLU A 478 -32.17 -26.99 16.84
C GLU A 478 -31.05 -27.26 15.82
N SER A 479 -29.80 -27.21 16.27
CA SER A 479 -28.63 -27.52 15.42
C SER A 479 -28.54 -29.01 15.06
N GLU A 480 -29.04 -29.91 15.92
CA GLU A 480 -29.01 -31.35 15.64
C GLU A 480 -29.92 -31.73 14.48
N LYS A 481 -31.14 -31.18 14.44
CA LYS A 481 -32.09 -31.38 13.33
C LYS A 481 -31.53 -30.87 12.01
N LEU A 482 -30.87 -29.72 12.05
CA LEU A 482 -30.20 -29.15 10.89
C LEU A 482 -29.06 -30.05 10.40
N ILE A 483 -28.24 -30.57 11.31
CA ILE A 483 -27.17 -31.48 10.94
C ILE A 483 -27.76 -32.73 10.28
N ASP A 484 -28.87 -33.26 10.79
CA ASP A 484 -29.54 -34.42 10.18
C ASP A 484 -30.03 -34.10 8.76
N GLN A 485 -30.62 -32.92 8.53
CA GLN A 485 -30.99 -32.47 7.18
C GLN A 485 -29.79 -32.29 6.24
N ILE A 486 -28.63 -31.87 6.76
CA ILE A 486 -27.38 -31.80 6.00
C ILE A 486 -26.89 -33.21 5.65
N MET A 487 -26.99 -34.16 6.60
CA MET A 487 -26.59 -35.55 6.42
C MET A 487 -27.45 -36.27 5.39
N ASP A 488 -28.76 -35.99 5.35
CA ASP A 488 -29.70 -36.56 4.36
C ASP A 488 -29.26 -36.29 2.92
N GLN A 489 -28.63 -35.14 2.66
CA GLN A 489 -28.11 -34.77 1.33
C GLN A 489 -26.97 -35.67 0.84
N PHE A 490 -26.33 -36.40 1.76
CA PHE A 490 -25.17 -37.26 1.49
C PHE A 490 -25.39 -38.72 1.93
N SER A 491 -26.60 -39.09 2.33
CA SER A 491 -26.96 -40.44 2.82
C SER A 491 -26.46 -41.58 1.93
N SER A 492 -26.51 -41.41 0.59
CA SER A 492 -25.99 -42.40 -0.37
C SER A 492 -24.46 -42.44 -0.49
N ARG A 493 -23.76 -41.34 -0.16
CA ARG A 493 -22.32 -41.12 -0.39
C ARG A 493 -21.44 -41.31 0.84
N ILE A 494 -22.03 -41.33 2.03
CA ILE A 494 -21.27 -41.38 3.30
C ILE A 494 -20.46 -42.68 3.45
N SER A 495 -20.97 -43.80 2.94
CA SER A 495 -20.33 -45.13 3.06
C SER A 495 -19.33 -45.44 1.96
N GLU A 496 -19.33 -44.67 0.86
CA GLU A 496 -18.43 -44.83 -0.28
C GLU A 496 -16.98 -44.51 0.12
N SER A 497 -16.01 -45.31 -0.31
CA SER A 497 -14.59 -45.16 0.10
C SER A 497 -13.88 -43.94 -0.46
N GLU A 498 -14.46 -43.31 -1.49
CA GLU A 498 -13.76 -42.34 -2.33
C GLU A 498 -14.13 -40.89 -1.95
N THR A 499 -15.23 -40.69 -1.21
CA THR A 499 -15.70 -39.36 -0.82
C THR A 499 -14.88 -38.80 0.33
N VAL A 500 -14.55 -37.51 0.24
CA VAL A 500 -13.74 -36.80 1.23
C VAL A 500 -14.53 -35.63 1.76
N PHE A 501 -14.85 -35.65 3.06
CA PHE A 501 -15.59 -34.57 3.70
C PHE A 501 -14.63 -33.56 4.31
N CYS A 502 -14.53 -32.38 3.71
CA CYS A 502 -13.70 -31.28 4.20
C CYS A 502 -14.56 -30.25 4.95
N LEU A 503 -14.51 -30.28 6.27
CA LEU A 503 -15.27 -29.40 7.15
C LEU A 503 -14.43 -28.16 7.49
N PHE A 504 -14.94 -26.97 7.20
CA PHE A 504 -14.26 -25.73 7.55
C PHE A 504 -14.97 -24.97 8.68
N ASN A 505 -14.19 -24.62 9.70
CA ASN A 505 -14.62 -24.03 10.97
C ASN A 505 -15.82 -24.76 11.61
N PRO A 506 -15.74 -26.08 11.88
CA PRO A 506 -16.83 -26.79 12.56
C PRO A 506 -17.04 -26.29 14.00
N GLY A 507 -16.07 -25.61 14.63
CA GLY A 507 -16.20 -25.05 15.98
C GLY A 507 -16.64 -26.11 16.99
N ALA A 508 -17.74 -25.82 17.71
CA ALA A 508 -18.36 -26.72 18.68
C ALA A 508 -19.47 -27.62 18.10
N SER A 509 -19.65 -27.64 16.77
CA SER A 509 -20.71 -28.43 16.14
C SER A 509 -20.44 -29.93 16.23
N ASP A 510 -21.51 -30.71 16.37
CA ASP A 510 -21.43 -32.18 16.41
C ASP A 510 -21.43 -32.81 15.00
N LEU A 511 -21.41 -32.00 13.93
CA LEU A 511 -21.37 -32.44 12.53
C LEU A 511 -20.18 -33.39 12.23
N PRO A 512 -18.93 -33.10 12.66
CA PRO A 512 -17.81 -34.03 12.42
C PRO A 512 -18.00 -35.38 13.13
N LEU A 513 -18.64 -35.38 14.31
CA LEU A 513 -18.91 -36.59 15.09
C LEU A 513 -20.00 -37.43 14.41
N LYS A 514 -21.13 -36.82 14.03
CA LYS A 514 -22.20 -37.51 13.31
C LYS A 514 -21.74 -38.07 11.95
N LEU A 515 -20.89 -37.37 11.21
CA LEU A 515 -20.27 -37.89 9.98
C LEU A 515 -19.39 -39.12 10.25
N PHE A 516 -18.62 -39.07 11.34
CA PHE A 516 -17.76 -40.19 11.73
C PHE A 516 -18.58 -41.43 12.14
N GLU A 517 -19.64 -41.24 12.94
CA GLU A 517 -20.58 -42.28 13.36
C GLU A 517 -21.36 -42.87 12.19
N ALA A 518 -21.77 -42.04 11.23
CA ALA A 518 -22.47 -42.48 10.03
C ALA A 518 -21.59 -43.27 9.03
N GLY A 519 -20.28 -43.38 9.29
CA GLY A 519 -19.38 -44.25 8.53
C GLY A 519 -18.45 -43.55 7.53
N ALA A 520 -18.34 -42.22 7.55
CA ALA A 520 -17.47 -41.49 6.62
C ALA A 520 -15.99 -41.92 6.77
N LYS A 521 -15.37 -42.37 5.67
CA LYS A 521 -14.00 -42.93 5.72
C LYS A 521 -12.90 -41.87 5.78
N LYS A 522 -13.09 -40.71 5.13
CA LYS A 522 -12.11 -39.61 5.12
C LYS A 522 -12.75 -38.28 5.51
N ILE A 523 -12.32 -37.71 6.64
CA ILE A 523 -12.79 -36.42 7.17
C ILE A 523 -11.59 -35.49 7.39
N ILE A 524 -11.63 -34.30 6.81
CA ILE A 524 -10.63 -33.25 6.98
C ILE A 524 -11.27 -32.08 7.70
N ILE A 525 -10.68 -31.65 8.80
CA ILE A 525 -11.16 -30.53 9.61
C ILE A 525 -10.18 -29.37 9.49
N LEU A 526 -10.66 -28.25 8.93
CA LEU A 526 -9.93 -26.99 8.80
C LEU A 526 -10.47 -26.02 9.84
N GLU A 527 -9.80 -25.90 10.99
CA GLU A 527 -10.24 -25.04 12.08
C GLU A 527 -9.26 -23.88 12.29
N SER A 528 -9.76 -22.68 12.56
CA SER A 528 -8.95 -21.50 12.76
C SER A 528 -8.96 -20.98 14.19
N ASP A 529 -9.99 -21.31 14.96
CA ASP A 529 -10.03 -20.95 16.38
C ASP A 529 -9.13 -21.88 17.20
N ILE A 530 -8.19 -21.29 17.93
CA ILE A 530 -7.17 -22.02 18.70
C ILE A 530 -7.82 -22.92 19.76
N GLU A 531 -8.95 -22.48 20.33
CA GLU A 531 -9.69 -23.22 21.34
C GLU A 531 -10.17 -24.57 20.77
N PHE A 532 -10.84 -24.53 19.61
CA PHE A 532 -11.39 -25.73 18.95
C PHE A 532 -10.33 -26.54 18.20
N VAL A 533 -9.26 -25.93 17.68
CA VAL A 533 -8.13 -26.66 17.05
C VAL A 533 -7.59 -27.74 18.00
N SER A 534 -7.41 -27.39 19.28
CA SER A 534 -6.87 -28.33 20.27
C SER A 534 -7.81 -29.52 20.53
N HIS A 535 -9.12 -29.28 20.52
CA HIS A 535 -10.16 -30.30 20.67
C HIS A 535 -10.14 -31.26 19.48
N TRP A 536 -10.21 -30.74 18.26
CA TRP A 536 -10.24 -31.55 17.05
C TRP A 536 -8.93 -32.31 16.82
N GLN A 537 -7.77 -31.72 17.16
CA GLN A 537 -6.49 -32.44 17.10
C GLN A 537 -6.44 -33.64 18.03
N ARG A 538 -7.08 -33.58 19.21
CA ARG A 538 -7.19 -34.76 20.09
C ARG A 538 -8.07 -35.84 19.46
N PHE A 539 -9.19 -35.44 18.86
CA PHE A 539 -10.09 -36.36 18.15
C PHE A 539 -9.42 -37.03 16.94
N ALA A 540 -8.63 -36.28 16.17
CA ALA A 540 -7.84 -36.82 15.07
C ALA A 540 -6.77 -37.81 15.56
N ARG A 541 -6.04 -37.51 16.65
CA ARG A 541 -5.04 -38.43 17.22
C ARG A 541 -5.62 -39.78 17.63
N GLN A 542 -6.85 -39.80 18.11
CA GLN A 542 -7.56 -41.03 18.45
C GLN A 542 -7.99 -41.81 17.20
N ASN A 543 -8.21 -41.13 16.07
CA ASN A 543 -8.78 -41.67 14.83
C ASN A 543 -7.90 -41.37 13.60
N ASN A 544 -6.58 -41.55 13.72
CA ASN A 544 -5.57 -41.10 12.75
C ASN A 544 -5.69 -41.70 11.34
N SER A 545 -6.45 -42.78 11.15
CA SER A 545 -6.67 -43.42 9.84
C SER A 545 -7.81 -42.79 9.03
N ARG A 546 -8.72 -42.05 9.69
CA ARG A 546 -9.95 -41.51 9.09
C ARG A 546 -10.05 -39.98 9.17
N ILE A 547 -9.35 -39.34 10.11
CA ILE A 547 -9.55 -37.92 10.45
C ILE A 547 -8.23 -37.15 10.42
N TRP A 548 -8.21 -36.04 9.67
CA TRP A 548 -7.09 -35.11 9.61
C TRP A 548 -7.52 -33.72 10.08
N THR A 549 -6.66 -33.02 10.81
CA THR A 549 -6.97 -31.68 11.35
C THR A 549 -5.86 -30.70 11.07
N TYR A 550 -6.23 -29.51 10.56
CA TYR A 550 -5.28 -28.46 10.22
C TYR A 550 -5.72 -27.11 10.80
N ASN A 551 -4.75 -26.33 11.26
CA ASN A 551 -4.99 -24.96 11.67
C ASN A 551 -5.04 -24.06 10.42
N PHE A 552 -6.25 -23.85 9.89
CA PHE A 552 -6.46 -23.14 8.63
C PHE A 552 -7.78 -22.35 8.64
N ASP A 553 -7.70 -21.05 8.33
CA ASP A 553 -8.87 -20.18 8.21
C ASP A 553 -9.38 -20.14 6.77
N PHE A 554 -10.40 -20.96 6.50
CA PHE A 554 -11.06 -20.99 5.20
C PHE A 554 -11.74 -19.66 4.85
N GLY A 555 -12.15 -18.87 5.85
CA GLY A 555 -12.67 -17.51 5.66
C GLY A 555 -11.66 -16.56 5.01
N ARG A 556 -10.37 -16.91 5.07
CA ARG A 556 -9.26 -16.18 4.46
C ARG A 556 -8.60 -16.94 3.31
N LEU A 557 -9.31 -17.91 2.70
CA LEU A 557 -8.80 -18.74 1.61
C LEU A 557 -8.09 -17.91 0.53
N ASN A 558 -8.71 -16.82 0.06
CA ASN A 558 -8.09 -15.95 -0.95
C ASN A 558 -6.74 -15.35 -0.50
N GLU A 559 -6.68 -14.80 0.72
CA GLU A 559 -5.44 -14.19 1.25
C GLU A 559 -4.34 -15.23 1.45
N LEU A 560 -4.72 -16.42 1.93
CA LEU A 560 -3.81 -17.53 2.14
C LEU A 560 -3.31 -18.09 0.82
N THR A 561 -4.18 -18.33 -0.16
CA THR A 561 -3.80 -18.72 -1.52
C THR A 561 -2.73 -17.80 -2.09
N VAL A 562 -2.96 -16.48 -2.07
CA VAL A 562 -1.98 -15.49 -2.57
C VAL A 562 -0.67 -15.54 -1.79
N LYS A 563 -0.74 -15.66 -0.47
CA LYS A 563 0.44 -15.66 0.39
C LYS A 563 1.29 -16.92 0.18
N PHE A 564 0.67 -18.09 0.08
CA PHE A 564 1.36 -19.36 -0.13
C PHE A 564 1.90 -19.45 -1.56
N PHE A 565 1.11 -19.05 -2.55
CA PHE A 565 1.53 -19.03 -3.95
C PHE A 565 2.75 -18.12 -4.16
N ARG A 566 2.75 -16.90 -3.63
CA ARG A 566 3.92 -15.99 -3.74
C ARG A 566 5.18 -16.47 -3.02
N LYS A 567 5.03 -17.31 -2.00
CA LYS A 567 6.16 -17.76 -1.17
C LYS A 567 6.78 -19.04 -1.72
N ASN A 568 5.93 -20.00 -2.11
CA ASN A 568 6.33 -21.37 -2.40
C ASN A 568 5.81 -21.88 -3.75
N HIS A 569 5.01 -21.10 -4.49
CA HIS A 569 4.30 -21.56 -5.70
C HIS A 569 3.39 -22.79 -5.48
N VAL A 570 2.91 -22.97 -4.24
CA VAL A 570 2.02 -24.08 -3.85
C VAL A 570 0.69 -23.54 -3.33
N TYR A 571 -0.40 -24.21 -3.70
CA TYR A 571 -1.74 -23.93 -3.21
C TYR A 571 -1.98 -24.56 -1.83
N PRO A 572 -2.62 -23.85 -0.89
CA PRO A 572 -2.72 -24.32 0.50
C PRO A 572 -3.51 -25.62 0.65
N LEU A 573 -4.66 -25.77 -0.04
CA LEU A 573 -5.50 -26.96 0.09
C LEU A 573 -4.88 -28.21 -0.54
N HIS A 574 -4.00 -28.02 -1.53
CA HIS A 574 -3.32 -29.11 -2.21
C HIS A 574 -2.53 -29.97 -1.22
N SER A 575 -1.69 -29.30 -0.41
CA SER A 575 -0.87 -29.96 0.61
C SER A 575 -1.67 -30.72 1.68
N PHE A 576 -2.88 -30.26 2.00
CA PHE A 576 -3.72 -30.94 2.99
C PHE A 576 -4.36 -32.20 2.43
N LEU A 577 -4.78 -32.16 1.16
CA LEU A 577 -5.45 -33.28 0.49
C LEU A 577 -4.43 -34.36 0.07
N GLU A 578 -3.24 -33.98 -0.38
CA GLU A 578 -2.13 -34.91 -0.62
C GLU A 578 -1.75 -35.69 0.65
N ALA A 579 -1.71 -35.01 1.80
CA ALA A 579 -1.45 -35.65 3.09
C ALA A 579 -2.55 -36.66 3.51
N CYS A 580 -3.73 -36.60 2.88
CA CYS A 580 -4.84 -37.55 3.07
C CYS A 580 -4.86 -38.65 1.98
N ALA A 581 -3.76 -38.80 1.23
CA ALA A 581 -3.63 -39.71 0.09
C ALA A 581 -4.71 -39.47 -0.97
N ILE A 582 -4.98 -38.21 -1.29
CA ILE A 582 -5.85 -37.78 -2.40
C ILE A 582 -4.93 -37.06 -3.37
N ASN A 583 -4.78 -37.62 -4.57
CA ASN A 583 -3.92 -37.03 -5.61
C ASN A 583 -4.79 -36.26 -6.60
N ALA A 584 -4.22 -35.20 -7.17
CA ALA A 584 -4.88 -34.44 -8.24
C ALA A 584 -5.05 -35.33 -9.47
N ASP A 585 -6.19 -35.20 -10.16
CA ASP A 585 -6.43 -35.89 -11.44
C ASP A 585 -5.69 -35.13 -12.56
N PRO A 586 -4.65 -35.72 -13.18
CA PRO A 586 -3.89 -35.06 -14.25
C PRO A 586 -4.75 -34.74 -15.48
N GLN A 587 -5.74 -35.58 -15.81
CA GLN A 587 -6.61 -35.35 -16.95
C GLN A 587 -7.56 -34.18 -16.67
N TRP A 588 -8.19 -34.18 -15.49
CA TRP A 588 -9.03 -33.07 -15.05
C TRP A 588 -8.29 -31.74 -14.97
N THR A 589 -7.06 -31.74 -14.44
CA THR A 589 -6.26 -30.51 -14.33
C THR A 589 -5.83 -29.97 -15.69
N ALA A 590 -5.58 -30.84 -16.68
CA ALA A 590 -5.21 -30.44 -18.04
C ALA A 590 -6.40 -29.97 -18.88
N THR A 591 -7.47 -30.76 -18.97
CA THR A 591 -8.59 -30.50 -19.90
C THR A 591 -9.84 -29.96 -19.22
N GLY A 592 -10.00 -30.20 -17.92
CA GLY A 592 -11.24 -29.89 -17.18
C GLY A 592 -12.38 -30.87 -17.47
N GLU A 593 -12.11 -31.97 -18.16
CA GLU A 593 -13.02 -33.09 -18.38
C GLU A 593 -12.66 -34.25 -17.47
N GLN A 594 -13.67 -34.99 -17.00
CA GLN A 594 -13.45 -36.17 -16.15
C GLN A 594 -12.91 -37.35 -16.96
N SER A 595 -12.07 -38.18 -16.33
CA SER A 595 -11.74 -39.51 -16.86
C SER A 595 -12.98 -40.41 -16.88
N ALA A 596 -13.11 -41.27 -17.89
CA ALA A 596 -14.29 -42.12 -18.15
C ALA A 596 -14.58 -43.17 -17.04
N THR A 597 -13.69 -43.32 -16.06
CA THR A 597 -13.76 -44.33 -14.99
C THR A 597 -14.45 -43.87 -13.71
N ASP A 598 -14.82 -42.59 -13.57
CA ASP A 598 -15.22 -42.01 -12.29
C ASP A 598 -16.69 -41.52 -12.29
N ARG A 599 -17.54 -42.02 -11.39
CA ARG A 599 -18.99 -41.70 -11.28
C ARG A 599 -19.28 -40.93 -9.96
N ASP A 600 -18.59 -39.81 -9.73
CA ASP A 600 -18.62 -38.88 -8.55
C ASP A 600 -18.18 -39.48 -7.19
N PRO A 601 -17.58 -38.72 -6.22
CA PRO A 601 -17.07 -37.33 -6.24
C PRO A 601 -15.71 -37.09 -5.49
N PRO A 602 -14.83 -36.17 -5.93
CA PRO A 602 -13.64 -35.84 -5.16
C PRO A 602 -13.82 -34.53 -4.39
N VAL A 603 -13.96 -34.66 -3.07
CA VAL A 603 -14.02 -33.61 -2.04
C VAL A 603 -15.33 -32.80 -1.97
N VAL A 604 -15.97 -32.87 -0.80
CA VAL A 604 -17.15 -32.07 -0.43
C VAL A 604 -16.75 -31.10 0.67
N TYR A 605 -16.84 -29.80 0.41
CA TYR A 605 -16.55 -28.75 1.39
C TYR A 605 -17.82 -28.35 2.14
N ILE A 606 -17.84 -28.47 3.47
CA ILE A 606 -19.02 -28.15 4.29
C ILE A 606 -18.64 -27.14 5.39
N GLY A 607 -19.43 -26.09 5.57
CA GLY A 607 -19.23 -25.17 6.67
C GLY A 607 -19.96 -23.82 6.55
N VAL A 608 -19.62 -22.91 7.45
CA VAL A 608 -20.21 -21.56 7.51
C VAL A 608 -19.19 -20.55 6.99
N LEU A 609 -19.51 -19.85 5.90
CA LEU A 609 -18.66 -18.77 5.40
C LEU A 609 -18.85 -17.51 6.23
N PRO A 610 -17.83 -16.66 6.40
CA PRO A 610 -17.96 -15.39 7.12
C PRO A 610 -19.09 -14.52 6.53
N PRO A 611 -20.21 -14.37 7.25
CA PRO A 611 -21.38 -13.70 6.69
C PRO A 611 -21.08 -12.25 6.33
N PHE A 612 -21.63 -11.79 5.21
CA PHE A 612 -21.43 -10.47 4.61
C PHE A 612 -20.01 -10.20 4.08
N HIS A 613 -19.08 -11.14 4.19
CA HIS A 613 -17.68 -11.03 3.73
C HIS A 613 -17.27 -12.16 2.75
N GLU A 614 -18.25 -12.80 2.11
CA GLU A 614 -18.07 -14.00 1.27
C GLU A 614 -17.49 -13.70 -0.11
N ARG A 615 -17.52 -12.43 -0.55
CA ARG A 615 -17.13 -12.03 -1.92
C ARG A 615 -15.76 -12.55 -2.32
N SER A 616 -14.75 -12.38 -1.47
CA SER A 616 -13.37 -12.75 -1.80
C SER A 616 -13.20 -14.26 -1.96
N ILE A 617 -13.93 -15.04 -1.17
CA ILE A 617 -13.89 -16.50 -1.16
C ILE A 617 -14.50 -17.04 -2.44
N PHE A 618 -15.70 -16.58 -2.81
CA PHE A 618 -16.35 -17.02 -4.05
C PHE A 618 -15.59 -16.59 -5.32
N LEU A 619 -14.92 -15.44 -5.32
CA LEU A 619 -14.03 -15.07 -6.43
C LEU A 619 -12.81 -16.00 -6.50
N CYS A 620 -12.23 -16.35 -5.35
CA CYS A 620 -11.15 -17.34 -5.29
C CYS A 620 -11.63 -18.72 -5.76
N LEU A 621 -12.83 -19.16 -5.39
CA LEU A 621 -13.39 -20.45 -5.85
C LEU A 621 -13.67 -20.45 -7.35
N LEU A 622 -14.21 -19.35 -7.89
CA LEU A 622 -14.37 -19.19 -9.33
C LEU A 622 -13.03 -19.25 -10.07
N ALA A 623 -12.01 -18.53 -9.57
CA ALA A 623 -10.65 -18.59 -10.09
C ALA A 623 -10.08 -20.02 -10.05
N ASN A 624 -10.17 -20.69 -8.89
CA ASN A 624 -9.73 -22.07 -8.72
C ASN A 624 -10.42 -23.02 -9.71
N ARG A 625 -11.72 -22.81 -10.02
CA ARG A 625 -12.45 -23.63 -11.00
C ARG A 625 -12.01 -23.34 -12.44
N MET A 626 -11.81 -22.07 -12.79
CA MET A 626 -11.31 -21.69 -14.13
C MET A 626 -9.92 -22.26 -14.40
N THR A 627 -9.02 -22.21 -13.41
CA THR A 627 -7.65 -22.71 -13.54
C THR A 627 -7.51 -24.20 -13.19
N ARG A 628 -8.57 -24.84 -12.67
CA ARG A 628 -8.57 -26.21 -12.13
C ARG A 628 -7.47 -26.45 -11.08
N GLN A 629 -7.20 -25.45 -10.25
CA GLN A 629 -6.16 -25.51 -9.21
C GLN A 629 -6.76 -25.47 -7.81
N ASN A 630 -5.95 -25.75 -6.78
CA ASN A 630 -6.31 -25.61 -5.37
C ASN A 630 -7.55 -26.45 -4.98
N ALA A 631 -8.70 -25.81 -4.72
CA ALA A 631 -9.93 -26.50 -4.31
C ALA A 631 -10.52 -27.43 -5.38
N PHE A 632 -10.18 -27.24 -6.66
CA PHE A 632 -10.70 -28.03 -7.78
C PHE A 632 -9.61 -28.82 -8.50
N ALA A 633 -8.42 -28.99 -7.90
CA ALA A 633 -7.34 -29.77 -8.51
C ALA A 633 -7.63 -31.29 -8.50
N PHE A 634 -8.49 -31.73 -7.61
CA PHE A 634 -8.78 -33.14 -7.35
C PHE A 634 -9.99 -33.66 -8.13
N GLY A 635 -10.65 -32.79 -8.90
CA GLY A 635 -11.86 -33.06 -9.66
C GLY A 635 -13.01 -32.09 -9.33
N PRO A 636 -14.26 -32.43 -9.65
CA PRO A 636 -15.42 -31.57 -9.42
C PRO A 636 -15.84 -31.54 -7.94
N SER A 637 -15.15 -30.74 -7.13
CA SER A 637 -15.46 -30.60 -5.72
C SER A 637 -16.76 -29.82 -5.47
N GLU A 638 -17.65 -30.39 -4.68
CA GLU A 638 -18.90 -29.75 -4.28
C GLU A 638 -18.70 -28.90 -3.02
N MET A 639 -19.50 -27.86 -2.85
CA MET A 639 -19.49 -27.05 -1.64
C MET A 639 -20.90 -26.85 -1.10
N LEU A 640 -21.08 -27.13 0.18
CA LEU A 640 -22.29 -26.84 0.93
C LEU A 640 -21.97 -25.77 1.98
N ALA A 641 -22.47 -24.56 1.77
CA ALA A 641 -22.09 -23.43 2.59
C ALA A 641 -23.24 -22.50 2.93
N PHE A 642 -23.26 -22.04 4.19
CA PHE A 642 -24.14 -20.96 4.62
C PHE A 642 -23.64 -19.62 4.09
N VAL A 643 -24.53 -18.87 3.44
CA VAL A 643 -24.26 -17.55 2.87
C VAL A 643 -25.30 -16.52 3.33
N SER A 644 -24.90 -15.25 3.41
CA SER A 644 -25.82 -14.16 3.72
C SER A 644 -26.79 -13.85 2.58
N ALA A 645 -27.95 -13.25 2.90
CA ALA A 645 -28.97 -12.86 1.92
C ALA A 645 -28.41 -12.04 0.71
N PRO A 646 -27.54 -11.03 0.89
CA PRO A 646 -26.95 -10.30 -0.24
C PRO A 646 -26.13 -11.18 -1.18
N LYS A 647 -25.48 -12.21 -0.64
CA LYS A 647 -24.70 -13.15 -1.43
C LYS A 647 -25.63 -14.15 -2.12
N TYR A 648 -26.65 -14.64 -1.42
CA TYR A 648 -27.64 -15.56 -1.98
C TYR A 648 -28.31 -15.02 -3.25
N ILE A 649 -28.67 -13.72 -3.30
CA ILE A 649 -29.24 -13.09 -4.52
C ILE A 649 -28.33 -13.19 -5.74
N LEU A 650 -27.00 -13.23 -5.53
CA LEU A 650 -26.05 -13.37 -6.64
C LEU A 650 -25.94 -14.80 -7.14
N LEU A 651 -26.29 -15.77 -6.29
CA LEU A 651 -26.27 -17.20 -6.57
C LEU A 651 -27.64 -17.69 -7.05
N SER A 652 -28.73 -17.03 -6.66
CA SER A 652 -30.09 -17.37 -7.06
C SER A 652 -30.34 -17.08 -8.54
N ALA A 653 -31.22 -17.89 -9.13
CA ALA A 653 -31.70 -17.75 -10.49
C ALA A 653 -32.81 -16.69 -10.67
N ASP A 654 -33.27 -16.04 -9.59
CA ASP A 654 -34.37 -15.06 -9.64
C ASP A 654 -34.13 -13.88 -10.60
N ASP A 655 -35.17 -13.37 -11.26
CA ASP A 655 -35.12 -12.27 -12.25
C ASP A 655 -34.95 -10.87 -11.63
N VAL A 656 -34.07 -10.75 -10.64
CA VAL A 656 -33.75 -9.47 -10.01
C VAL A 656 -32.76 -8.67 -10.86
N LYS A 657 -33.13 -7.46 -11.26
CA LYS A 657 -32.24 -6.53 -12.00
C LYS A 657 -31.05 -6.10 -11.12
N LEU A 658 -29.88 -6.68 -11.39
CA LEU A 658 -28.62 -6.39 -10.69
C LEU A 658 -27.81 -5.24 -11.33
N PRO A 659 -26.97 -4.54 -10.55
CA PRO A 659 -26.01 -3.57 -11.08
C PRO A 659 -25.03 -4.20 -12.10
N LYS A 660 -24.49 -3.39 -13.05
CA LYS A 660 -23.64 -3.84 -14.16
C LYS A 660 -22.57 -4.89 -13.78
N MET A 661 -21.64 -4.53 -12.89
CA MET A 661 -20.54 -5.41 -12.48
C MET A 661 -21.00 -6.63 -11.66
N THR A 662 -22.19 -6.57 -11.10
CA THR A 662 -22.78 -7.64 -10.30
C THR A 662 -23.48 -8.66 -11.21
N ARG A 663 -24.12 -8.20 -12.29
CA ARG A 663 -24.68 -9.04 -13.36
C ARG A 663 -23.59 -9.93 -13.98
N TYR A 664 -22.46 -9.33 -14.33
CA TYR A 664 -21.27 -10.04 -14.83
C TYR A 664 -20.90 -11.25 -13.95
N ARG A 665 -20.76 -11.02 -12.64
CA ARG A 665 -20.37 -12.07 -11.68
C ARG A 665 -21.40 -13.17 -11.55
N ARG A 666 -22.69 -12.83 -11.52
CA ARG A 666 -23.76 -13.82 -11.46
C ARG A 666 -23.70 -14.75 -12.66
N LEU A 667 -23.62 -14.19 -13.86
CA LEU A 667 -23.53 -14.97 -15.10
C LEU A 667 -22.30 -15.88 -15.09
N HIS A 668 -21.14 -15.37 -14.65
CA HIS A 668 -19.95 -16.21 -14.51
C HIS A 668 -20.09 -17.31 -13.46
N TYR A 669 -20.68 -17.06 -12.29
CA TYR A 669 -20.95 -18.14 -11.35
C TYR A 669 -21.81 -19.23 -11.98
N HIS A 670 -22.85 -18.87 -12.74
CA HIS A 670 -23.75 -19.83 -13.40
C HIS A 670 -23.15 -20.53 -14.64
N LEU A 671 -22.09 -19.97 -15.23
CA LEU A 671 -21.34 -20.67 -16.29
C LEU A 671 -20.57 -21.87 -15.75
N TYR A 672 -20.04 -21.77 -14.53
CA TYR A 672 -19.16 -22.80 -13.95
C TYR A 672 -19.82 -23.63 -12.86
N PHE A 673 -20.91 -23.15 -12.26
CA PHE A 673 -21.57 -23.78 -11.12
C PHE A 673 -23.09 -23.77 -11.26
N ASP A 674 -23.71 -24.82 -10.75
CA ASP A 674 -25.13 -24.89 -10.44
C ASP A 674 -25.33 -24.65 -8.94
N PHE A 675 -26.30 -23.81 -8.60
CA PHE A 675 -26.64 -23.46 -7.22
C PHE A 675 -28.01 -24.01 -6.87
N GLN A 676 -28.07 -24.79 -5.79
CA GLN A 676 -29.31 -25.30 -5.22
C GLN A 676 -29.45 -24.76 -3.81
N HIS A 677 -30.61 -24.17 -3.51
CA HIS A 677 -30.98 -23.82 -2.15
C HIS A 677 -31.49 -25.05 -1.41
N ILE A 678 -31.01 -25.28 -0.19
CA ILE A 678 -31.40 -26.43 0.62
C ILE A 678 -32.32 -26.00 1.77
N LEU A 679 -31.83 -25.08 2.61
CA LEU A 679 -32.52 -24.65 3.83
C LEU A 679 -32.15 -23.20 4.19
N THR A 680 -32.91 -22.60 5.10
CA THR A 680 -32.73 -21.22 5.57
C THR A 680 -32.82 -21.20 7.08
N GLU A 681 -31.85 -20.58 7.74
CA GLU A 681 -31.72 -20.58 9.20
C GLU A 681 -31.52 -19.18 9.76
N PRO A 682 -32.12 -18.86 10.91
CA PRO A 682 -31.90 -17.58 11.55
C PRO A 682 -30.46 -17.49 12.10
N ILE A 683 -29.91 -16.28 12.11
CA ILE A 683 -28.55 -16.00 12.59
C ILE A 683 -28.29 -16.47 14.05
N SER A 684 -29.34 -16.60 14.86
CA SER A 684 -29.26 -17.06 16.25
C SER A 684 -28.76 -18.50 16.41
N THR A 685 -28.85 -19.34 15.37
CA THR A 685 -28.39 -20.74 15.42
C THR A 685 -26.87 -20.88 15.20
N PHE A 686 -26.16 -19.77 14.96
CA PHE A 686 -24.73 -19.76 14.67
C PHE A 686 -23.90 -19.19 15.82
N TYR A 687 -22.68 -19.70 15.96
CA TYR A 687 -21.70 -19.26 16.94
C TYR A 687 -20.43 -18.73 16.23
N PRO A 688 -19.80 -17.65 16.70
CA PRO A 688 -20.31 -16.68 17.69
C PRO A 688 -21.46 -15.85 17.09
N ASN A 689 -22.25 -15.20 17.96
CA ASN A 689 -23.39 -14.36 17.53
C ASN A 689 -23.01 -13.41 16.38
N ILE A 690 -23.68 -13.55 15.23
CA ILE A 690 -23.40 -12.76 14.04
C ILE A 690 -24.12 -11.42 14.15
N SER A 691 -23.38 -10.32 14.02
CA SER A 691 -23.95 -8.97 13.97
C SER A 691 -24.21 -8.54 12.52
N VAL A 692 -25.46 -8.21 12.20
CA VAL A 692 -25.82 -7.66 10.87
C VAL A 692 -25.20 -6.25 10.69
N PRO A 693 -24.47 -5.99 9.59
CA PRO A 693 -23.89 -4.67 9.33
C PRO A 693 -24.96 -3.58 9.16
N LYS A 694 -24.69 -2.36 9.66
CA LYS A 694 -25.58 -1.19 9.48
C LYS A 694 -25.84 -0.82 8.00
N LYS A 695 -24.94 -1.21 7.10
CA LYS A 695 -25.05 -0.98 5.66
C LYS A 695 -24.87 -2.31 4.94
N ILE A 696 -25.96 -2.84 4.43
CA ILE A 696 -26.00 -4.11 3.73
C ILE A 696 -25.76 -3.85 2.24
N GLN A 697 -24.94 -4.68 1.60
CA GLN A 697 -24.75 -4.61 0.14
C GLN A 697 -26.05 -5.04 -0.55
N TYR A 698 -26.44 -4.31 -1.60
CA TYR A 698 -27.65 -4.62 -2.38
C TYR A 698 -28.96 -4.64 -1.56
N SER A 699 -29.06 -3.85 -0.50
CA SER A 699 -30.25 -3.84 0.37
C SER A 699 -31.56 -3.67 -0.40
N SER A 700 -31.60 -2.77 -1.39
CA SER A 700 -32.78 -2.55 -2.24
C SER A 700 -33.17 -3.75 -3.10
N GLN A 701 -32.21 -4.61 -3.44
CA GLN A 701 -32.45 -5.85 -4.20
C GLN A 701 -32.89 -6.97 -3.26
N VAL A 702 -32.32 -7.03 -2.05
CA VAL A 702 -32.72 -7.97 -0.99
C VAL A 702 -34.18 -7.74 -0.60
N GLU A 703 -34.57 -6.48 -0.40
CA GLU A 703 -35.96 -6.09 -0.12
C GLU A 703 -36.91 -6.49 -1.25
N LYS A 704 -36.50 -6.28 -2.52
CA LYS A 704 -37.30 -6.65 -3.69
C LYS A 704 -37.46 -8.16 -3.88
N ALA A 705 -36.45 -8.93 -3.47
CA ALA A 705 -36.47 -10.39 -3.51
C ALA A 705 -37.15 -11.01 -2.30
N SER A 706 -37.70 -10.20 -1.38
CA SER A 706 -38.36 -10.67 -0.14
C SER A 706 -37.50 -11.61 0.71
N LEU A 707 -36.18 -11.42 0.72
CA LEU A 707 -35.25 -12.23 1.50
C LEU A 707 -35.02 -11.62 2.89
N ASP A 708 -34.92 -12.47 3.91
CA ASP A 708 -34.65 -12.05 5.28
C ASP A 708 -33.14 -11.85 5.50
N VAL A 709 -32.77 -10.66 5.97
CA VAL A 709 -31.39 -10.30 6.27
C VAL A 709 -30.90 -10.96 7.56
N ASN A 710 -31.82 -11.31 8.47
CA ASN A 710 -31.50 -11.94 9.74
C ASN A 710 -31.33 -13.46 9.63
N SER A 711 -31.35 -13.99 8.41
CA SER A 711 -31.21 -15.41 8.13
C SER A 711 -30.02 -15.69 7.19
N LEU A 712 -29.42 -16.86 7.34
CA LEU A 712 -28.42 -17.43 6.43
C LEU A 712 -29.06 -18.53 5.59
N TYR A 713 -28.60 -18.63 4.34
CA TYR A 713 -29.13 -19.55 3.34
C TYR A 713 -28.09 -20.64 3.09
N LEU A 714 -28.45 -21.91 3.27
CA LEU A 714 -27.59 -23.03 2.93
C LEU A 714 -27.69 -23.28 1.43
N VAL A 715 -26.57 -23.10 0.74
CA VAL A 715 -26.49 -23.26 -0.71
C VAL A 715 -25.51 -24.37 -1.04
N ARG A 716 -25.98 -25.32 -1.85
CA ARG A 716 -25.16 -26.33 -2.50
C ARG A 716 -24.68 -25.78 -3.84
N MET A 717 -23.37 -25.63 -3.96
CA MET A 717 -22.68 -25.25 -5.18
C MET A 717 -22.08 -26.49 -5.82
N LYS A 718 -22.61 -26.89 -6.97
CA LYS A 718 -22.09 -28.00 -7.77
C LYS A 718 -21.32 -27.45 -8.98
N PRO A 719 -20.06 -27.84 -9.21
CA PRO A 719 -19.37 -27.46 -10.43
C PRO A 719 -19.99 -28.16 -11.64
N LYS A 720 -20.18 -27.42 -12.74
CA LYS A 720 -20.57 -28.01 -14.02
C LYS A 720 -19.43 -28.86 -14.56
N LEU A 721 -19.76 -30.07 -15.02
CA LEU A 721 -18.78 -31.02 -15.53
C LEU A 721 -18.14 -30.54 -16.83
N LYS A 722 -18.95 -29.98 -17.73
CA LYS A 722 -18.48 -29.40 -18.99
C LYS A 722 -18.07 -27.95 -18.80
N LEU A 723 -16.91 -27.59 -19.34
CA LEU A 723 -16.47 -26.20 -19.45
C LEU A 723 -17.32 -25.43 -20.47
N PRO A 724 -17.40 -24.10 -20.35
CA PRO A 724 -18.26 -23.29 -21.22
C PRO A 724 -17.77 -23.21 -22.67
N ILE A 725 -16.50 -23.50 -22.93
CA ILE A 725 -15.86 -23.46 -24.26
C ILE A 725 -15.07 -24.75 -24.45
N LYS A 726 -15.13 -25.33 -25.65
CA LYS A 726 -14.31 -26.49 -26.03
C LYS A 726 -12.88 -26.04 -26.30
N THR A 727 -11.90 -26.69 -25.68
CA THR A 727 -10.51 -26.23 -25.65
C THR A 727 -9.54 -27.14 -26.40
N ASP A 728 -10.04 -27.95 -27.32
CA ASP A 728 -9.22 -28.88 -28.11
C ASP A 728 -8.24 -28.09 -29.01
N ASN A 729 -6.98 -28.00 -28.58
CA ASN A 729 -5.79 -27.52 -29.31
C ASN A 729 -6.03 -26.45 -30.38
N ARG A 730 -6.47 -25.26 -29.93
CA ARG A 730 -6.59 -24.07 -30.79
C ARG A 730 -5.36 -23.18 -30.60
N ASN A 731 -4.55 -23.01 -31.65
CA ASN A 731 -3.48 -22.01 -31.74
C ASN A 731 -2.42 -22.05 -30.59
N ASP A 732 -2.04 -23.23 -30.11
CA ASP A 732 -1.07 -23.42 -29.00
C ASP A 732 -1.40 -22.67 -27.69
N LEU A 733 -2.66 -22.26 -27.48
CA LEU A 733 -3.10 -21.55 -26.29
C LEU A 733 -3.40 -22.52 -25.15
N SER A 734 -3.00 -22.14 -23.92
CA SER A 734 -3.35 -22.90 -22.74
C SER A 734 -4.86 -22.82 -22.45
N VAL A 735 -5.41 -23.88 -21.86
CA VAL A 735 -6.83 -23.92 -21.46
C VAL A 735 -7.13 -22.81 -20.42
N ASP A 736 -6.15 -22.46 -19.59
CA ASP A 736 -6.23 -21.35 -18.62
C ASP A 736 -6.33 -19.99 -19.32
N HIS A 737 -5.57 -19.78 -20.40
CA HIS A 737 -5.62 -18.58 -21.23
C HIS A 737 -7.01 -18.39 -21.85
N VAL A 738 -7.56 -19.45 -22.44
CA VAL A 738 -8.88 -19.42 -23.09
C VAL A 738 -9.98 -19.00 -22.11
N LEU A 739 -10.02 -19.62 -20.93
CA LEU A 739 -11.05 -19.33 -19.92
C LEU A 739 -10.85 -17.98 -19.23
N SER A 740 -9.59 -17.60 -18.95
CA SER A 740 -9.29 -16.29 -18.37
C SER A 740 -9.60 -15.15 -19.35
N GLY A 741 -9.34 -15.35 -20.63
CA GLY A 741 -9.69 -14.40 -21.69
C GLY A 741 -11.20 -14.27 -21.88
N LEU A 742 -12.00 -15.34 -21.72
CA LEU A 742 -13.47 -15.23 -21.70
C LEU A 742 -13.92 -14.33 -20.55
N SER A 743 -13.31 -14.52 -19.39
CA SER A 743 -13.59 -13.74 -18.20
C SER A 743 -13.23 -12.27 -18.36
N PHE A 744 -12.08 -11.99 -18.98
CA PHE A 744 -11.64 -10.65 -19.34
C PHE A 744 -12.59 -10.01 -20.37
N PHE A 745 -12.89 -10.70 -21.45
CA PHE A 745 -13.78 -10.25 -22.52
C PHE A 745 -15.17 -9.86 -21.99
N HIS A 746 -15.80 -10.75 -21.21
CA HIS A 746 -17.11 -10.50 -20.63
C HIS A 746 -17.07 -9.37 -19.58
N ARG A 747 -15.96 -9.20 -18.85
CA ARG A 747 -15.77 -8.07 -17.93
C ARG A 747 -15.69 -6.75 -18.71
N GLN A 748 -14.95 -6.69 -19.81
CA GLN A 748 -14.85 -5.49 -20.64
C GLN A 748 -16.18 -5.14 -21.32
N LEU A 749 -16.90 -6.15 -21.83
CA LEU A 749 -18.24 -5.99 -22.38
C LEU A 749 -19.21 -5.36 -21.37
N THR A 750 -19.23 -5.86 -20.13
CA THR A 750 -20.16 -5.40 -19.10
C THR A 750 -19.77 -4.08 -18.45
N ALA A 751 -18.46 -3.75 -18.43
CA ALA A 751 -17.96 -2.46 -17.97
C ALA A 751 -18.28 -1.31 -18.94
N SER A 752 -18.43 -1.62 -20.24
CA SER A 752 -18.68 -0.65 -21.30
C SER A 752 -19.99 0.14 -21.12
N PRO A 753 -20.10 1.37 -21.68
CA PRO A 753 -21.32 2.17 -21.63
C PRO A 753 -22.53 1.42 -22.24
N LYS A 754 -23.76 1.74 -21.80
CA LYS A 754 -24.97 0.98 -22.22
C LYS A 754 -25.30 1.10 -23.72
N ASN A 755 -24.85 2.19 -24.34
CA ASN A 755 -25.20 2.53 -25.72
C ASN A 755 -24.15 2.12 -26.74
N THR A 756 -23.02 1.55 -26.32
CA THR A 756 -22.00 1.09 -27.26
C THR A 756 -22.54 -0.09 -28.06
N THR A 757 -22.27 -0.07 -29.36
CA THR A 757 -22.54 -1.19 -30.26
C THR A 757 -21.41 -2.22 -30.15
N ILE A 758 -21.64 -3.42 -30.68
CA ILE A 758 -20.60 -4.46 -30.76
C ILE A 758 -19.43 -3.95 -31.63
N GLU A 759 -19.73 -3.22 -32.71
CA GLU A 759 -18.72 -2.62 -33.60
C GLU A 759 -17.77 -1.65 -32.87
N GLU A 760 -18.32 -0.69 -32.13
CA GLU A 760 -17.53 0.26 -31.34
C GLU A 760 -16.71 -0.45 -30.26
N PHE A 761 -17.24 -1.53 -29.69
CA PHE A 761 -16.53 -2.30 -28.67
C PHE A 761 -15.34 -3.07 -29.25
N LEU A 762 -15.56 -3.85 -30.32
CA LEU A 762 -14.52 -4.68 -30.93
C LEU A 762 -13.45 -3.84 -31.61
N SER A 763 -13.79 -2.72 -32.24
CA SER A 763 -12.79 -1.82 -32.85
C SER A 763 -11.81 -1.24 -31.81
N ASN A 764 -12.27 -1.01 -30.58
CA ASN A 764 -11.42 -0.52 -29.49
C ASN A 764 -10.60 -1.63 -28.83
N LEU A 765 -11.18 -2.83 -28.66
CA LEU A 765 -10.55 -3.93 -27.93
C LEU A 765 -9.66 -4.82 -28.81
N LEU A 766 -10.10 -5.10 -30.03
CA LEU A 766 -9.52 -6.04 -30.99
C LEU A 766 -9.54 -5.42 -32.40
N PRO A 767 -8.65 -4.45 -32.69
CA PRO A 767 -8.62 -3.81 -34.00
C PRO A 767 -8.30 -4.84 -35.09
N GLY A 768 -9.13 -4.89 -36.14
CA GLY A 768 -8.94 -5.80 -37.28
C GLY A 768 -9.65 -7.15 -37.19
N VAL A 769 -10.34 -7.47 -36.08
CA VAL A 769 -11.10 -8.74 -35.95
C VAL A 769 -12.41 -8.75 -36.76
N ARG A 770 -12.93 -7.57 -37.11
CA ARG A 770 -14.24 -7.41 -37.74
C ARG A 770 -14.40 -8.17 -39.07
N PRO A 771 -13.50 -8.03 -40.08
CA PRO A 771 -13.67 -8.72 -41.36
C PRO A 771 -13.73 -10.24 -41.21
N TYR A 772 -13.11 -10.78 -40.16
CA TYR A 772 -13.16 -12.20 -39.83
C TYR A 772 -14.48 -12.60 -39.16
N LEU A 773 -15.06 -11.75 -38.30
CA LEU A 773 -16.35 -12.04 -37.67
C LEU A 773 -17.55 -11.81 -38.60
N GLU A 774 -17.41 -11.01 -39.67
CA GLU A 774 -18.44 -10.80 -40.68
C GLU A 774 -18.79 -12.09 -41.46
N SER A 775 -17.88 -13.09 -41.51
CA SER A 775 -18.17 -14.38 -42.14
C SER A 775 -19.07 -15.31 -41.32
N PHE A 776 -19.49 -14.90 -40.12
CA PHE A 776 -20.28 -15.72 -39.18
C PHE A 776 -21.66 -15.10 -38.82
N ASP A 777 -22.18 -14.19 -39.66
CA ASP A 777 -23.53 -13.59 -39.55
C ASP A 777 -23.86 -12.94 -38.19
N HIS A 778 -22.87 -12.31 -37.54
CA HIS A 778 -23.12 -11.56 -36.30
C HIS A 778 -23.66 -10.14 -36.59
N ASP A 779 -24.74 -9.73 -35.90
CA ASP A 779 -25.27 -8.36 -35.98
C ASP A 779 -24.43 -7.37 -35.16
N PHE A 780 -23.53 -6.64 -35.82
CA PHE A 780 -22.65 -5.66 -35.17
C PHE A 780 -23.36 -4.39 -34.69
N SER A 781 -24.59 -4.13 -35.14
CA SER A 781 -25.39 -2.96 -34.75
C SER A 781 -26.09 -3.13 -33.39
N GLN A 782 -26.14 -4.37 -32.89
CA GLN A 782 -26.73 -4.71 -31.60
C GLN A 782 -26.02 -4.00 -30.43
N LYS A 783 -26.79 -3.57 -29.44
CA LYS A 783 -26.26 -2.95 -28.22
C LYS A 783 -25.72 -3.99 -27.25
N LEU A 784 -24.62 -3.68 -26.55
CA LEU A 784 -24.00 -4.59 -25.59
C LEU A 784 -24.92 -5.04 -24.44
N GLU A 785 -25.88 -4.22 -24.00
CA GLU A 785 -26.76 -4.55 -22.87
C GLU A 785 -27.72 -5.73 -23.15
N SER A 786 -28.06 -5.93 -24.43
CA SER A 786 -29.04 -6.91 -24.91
C SER A 786 -28.45 -8.24 -25.38
N ILE A 787 -27.13 -8.42 -25.32
CA ILE A 787 -26.47 -9.63 -25.84
C ILE A 787 -26.67 -10.80 -24.85
N PRO A 788 -27.24 -11.94 -25.28
CA PRO A 788 -27.34 -13.15 -24.47
C PRO A 788 -25.96 -13.82 -24.31
N MET A 789 -25.79 -14.60 -23.23
CA MET A 789 -24.52 -15.24 -22.91
C MET A 789 -24.05 -16.23 -23.99
N GLU A 790 -24.99 -16.91 -24.65
CA GLU A 790 -24.71 -17.85 -25.75
C GLU A 790 -24.04 -17.16 -26.94
N GLN A 791 -24.50 -15.96 -27.30
CA GLN A 791 -23.89 -15.16 -28.35
C GLN A 791 -22.50 -14.65 -27.94
N ILE A 792 -22.29 -14.33 -26.66
CA ILE A 792 -20.96 -13.93 -26.14
C ILE A 792 -19.97 -15.10 -26.23
N LEU A 793 -20.40 -16.31 -25.84
CA LEU A 793 -19.58 -17.52 -25.95
C LEU A 793 -19.21 -17.81 -27.40
N SER A 794 -20.21 -17.84 -28.29
CA SER A 794 -20.00 -18.06 -29.72
C SER A 794 -19.04 -17.03 -30.34
N MET A 795 -19.23 -15.74 -30.05
CA MET A 795 -18.35 -14.68 -30.55
C MET A 795 -16.93 -14.83 -30.02
N TYR A 796 -16.75 -15.13 -28.74
CA TYR A 796 -15.42 -15.30 -28.15
C TYR A 796 -14.71 -16.56 -28.65
N GLU A 797 -15.43 -17.67 -28.88
CA GLU A 797 -14.88 -18.86 -29.53
C GLU A 797 -14.30 -18.53 -30.92
N LYS A 798 -15.04 -17.73 -31.71
CA LYS A 798 -14.55 -17.29 -33.02
C LYS A 798 -13.34 -16.34 -32.90
N ILE A 799 -13.32 -15.44 -31.91
CA ILE A 799 -12.19 -14.53 -31.68
C ILE A 799 -10.89 -15.31 -31.39
N ILE A 800 -10.95 -16.41 -30.65
CA ILE A 800 -9.78 -17.25 -30.38
C ILE A 800 -9.27 -17.95 -31.64
N ASP A 801 -10.20 -18.37 -32.51
CA ASP A 801 -9.88 -19.01 -33.80
C ASP A 801 -9.30 -18.04 -34.83
N TRP A 802 -9.39 -16.73 -34.59
CA TRP A 802 -8.89 -15.71 -35.51
C TRP A 802 -7.36 -15.82 -35.66
N PRO A 803 -6.82 -15.97 -36.89
CA PRO A 803 -5.38 -16.10 -37.09
C PRO A 803 -4.54 -14.94 -36.53
N GLY A 804 -5.10 -13.72 -36.50
CA GLY A 804 -4.43 -12.54 -35.95
C GLY A 804 -4.44 -12.45 -34.41
N TYR A 805 -5.05 -13.42 -33.71
CA TYR A 805 -5.17 -13.38 -32.24
C TYR A 805 -3.81 -13.45 -31.54
N THR A 806 -2.87 -14.24 -32.04
CA THR A 806 -1.53 -14.40 -31.44
C THR A 806 -0.65 -13.17 -31.63
N GLU A 807 -0.90 -12.39 -32.68
CA GLU A 807 -0.15 -11.18 -33.03
C GLU A 807 -0.77 -9.91 -32.42
N CYS A 808 -1.99 -9.99 -31.89
CA CYS A 808 -2.69 -8.85 -31.32
C CYS A 808 -2.34 -8.64 -29.84
N GLY A 809 -2.20 -7.37 -29.42
CA GLY A 809 -1.89 -7.02 -28.03
C GLY A 809 -2.94 -7.44 -26.99
N TYR A 810 -4.12 -7.89 -27.44
CA TYR A 810 -5.15 -8.46 -26.56
C TYR A 810 -4.70 -9.76 -25.90
N LYS A 811 -3.86 -10.56 -26.55
CA LYS A 811 -3.31 -11.78 -25.93
C LYS A 811 -2.48 -11.43 -24.69
N ASP A 812 -1.59 -10.44 -24.80
CA ASP A 812 -0.77 -9.98 -23.68
C ASP A 812 -1.62 -9.45 -22.52
N GLU A 813 -2.70 -8.72 -22.82
CA GLU A 813 -3.64 -8.25 -21.79
C GLU A 813 -4.37 -9.41 -21.07
N VAL A 814 -4.65 -10.51 -21.78
CA VAL A 814 -5.25 -11.72 -21.21
C VAL A 814 -4.23 -12.48 -20.36
N ASP A 815 -2.96 -12.55 -20.77
CA ASP A 815 -1.88 -13.17 -20.00
C ASP A 815 -1.63 -12.39 -18.68
N ASP A 816 -1.59 -11.06 -18.73
CA ASP A 816 -1.54 -10.19 -17.55
C ASP A 816 -2.74 -10.41 -16.62
N TRP A 817 -3.92 -10.61 -17.22
CA TRP A 817 -5.15 -10.89 -16.49
C TRP A 817 -5.11 -12.27 -15.81
N LEU A 818 -4.57 -13.29 -16.48
CA LEU A 818 -4.34 -14.62 -15.92
C LEU A 818 -3.35 -14.57 -14.76
N GLU A 819 -2.25 -13.83 -14.89
CA GLU A 819 -1.28 -13.63 -13.79
C GLU A 819 -1.97 -12.93 -12.60
N MET A 820 -2.84 -11.96 -12.86
CA MET A 820 -3.62 -11.31 -11.81
C MET A 820 -4.60 -12.28 -11.11
N ILE A 821 -5.23 -13.18 -11.86
CA ILE A 821 -6.10 -14.23 -11.29
C ILE A 821 -5.31 -15.11 -10.31
N TRP A 822 -4.07 -15.52 -10.65
CA TRP A 822 -3.23 -16.33 -9.75
C TRP A 822 -2.71 -15.55 -8.55
N THR A 823 -2.23 -14.31 -8.78
CA THR A 823 -1.52 -13.54 -7.76
C THR A 823 -2.44 -12.70 -6.88
N SER A 824 -3.69 -12.48 -7.29
CA SER A 824 -4.70 -11.71 -6.56
C SER A 824 -6.16 -11.97 -7.02
N PRO A 825 -6.70 -13.18 -6.83
CA PRO A 825 -8.04 -13.58 -7.33
C PRO A 825 -9.22 -12.69 -6.89
N SER A 826 -9.08 -11.94 -5.79
CA SER A 826 -10.12 -11.00 -5.32
C SER A 826 -10.08 -9.61 -5.98
N LYS A 827 -8.98 -9.28 -6.66
CA LYS A 827 -8.79 -8.01 -7.39
C LYS A 827 -9.08 -8.14 -8.89
N SER A 828 -8.84 -9.32 -9.46
CA SER A 828 -9.49 -9.76 -10.72
C SER A 828 -11.01 -9.73 -10.53
#